data_AF-A0A9Q8SV51-F1
#
_entry.id   AF-A0A9Q8SV51-F1
#
_cell.length_a   1.000
_cell.length_b   1.000
_cell.length_c   1.000
_cell.angle_alpha   90.00
_cell.angle_beta   90.00
_cell.angle_gamma   90.00
#
_symmetry.space_group_name_H-M   'P 1'
#
loop_
_entity.id
_entity.type
_entity.pdbx_description
1 polymer ?
#
loop_
_entity_poly.entity_id
_entity_poly.type
_entity_poly.pdbx_seq_one_letter_code
_entity_poly.pdbx_strand_id
1 'polypeptide(L)'
;MSSVRSSLREDPMESAAALQLPPIDVSPDPLYVFSSPPQEAVAPSSRVSTPESRQERNEPAPRYSLIADTEPAGDIEPSAPCAKPRVIDGRSRLLSFGEYHWSLELSAITLSIISFAAILVLLPLYENKPLSSWTFSISFNAVISTLGAMSRASLAFAISACISQGKWNWFRRRDEDVMVFDRFEEASRGPWGSVRLLWWTKLSHWIALGALSAVVLVGFEPFLQAVIAFSGEDVTVNPSEMKNSIGRTQRLDAGEFSVYGFGRTSVKMPKPWGFFSQVAMKSKCDFGAMAAVWEGFSDLSSSETIKPAFDCPTGNCTWDPFPSVAVCSACNDISHAMNKSKGKTYLRDEIITLPDRRNFPDSFLHNYTRFEIPELNLSISNFDGFRAVGVNIDEEVRSAEVTARSTYNPGRTLTFGHLQSMIFSFSVMSASTDYRQRKQRWEDEDVTANECALYFCTNVYQSVVEQNVLHEKVISSRANRNLDSFLTGENLNNFTLTKAFNAYMNYSLHIGILDSPRTDLQLLISRDEYFKDTGVALEEDLRFNISHNTAGSLIEWIAVGLTGRKDTASNVPDETELLVYPWAAGTSPGKTPTDLVTSFAASQNISRTFEMVAASLTKWIRNRSLQSDPYPGTMKVWEIKIRVNWAFLSLPIGALIGGCIFCMLSMLETRRLRLPAWRGSSLATLAHGLDAESRAFLREASDSARIASQARTLEVKFVDSEGGPELVRGNKTGRPARDAA
;
A
#
# COMPACT_ATOMS: atom_id res chain seq x y z
N MET A 1 59.77 -5.82 26.47
CA MET A 1 59.84 -5.40 27.90
C MET A 1 58.86 -4.24 28.13
N SER A 2 58.56 -3.89 29.39
CA SER A 2 57.77 -2.74 29.93
C SER A 2 57.24 -1.68 28.93
N SER A 3 55.98 -1.22 28.90
CA SER A 3 54.88 -1.13 29.90
C SER A 3 55.07 -0.10 31.05
N VAL A 4 53.94 0.38 31.64
CA VAL A 4 53.74 1.49 32.62
C VAL A 4 53.56 2.87 31.91
N ARG A 5 52.40 3.57 31.91
CA ARG A 5 51.58 4.28 32.96
C ARG A 5 52.27 5.56 33.51
N SER A 6 51.59 6.67 33.90
CA SER A 6 50.17 7.14 33.91
C SER A 6 50.18 8.70 33.80
N SER A 7 49.18 9.56 34.10
CA SER A 7 47.87 9.52 34.81
C SER A 7 47.07 10.81 34.44
N LEU A 8 45.76 10.76 34.17
CA LEU A 8 44.64 11.10 35.08
C LEU A 8 44.67 12.50 35.74
N ARG A 9 43.67 13.35 35.45
CA ARG A 9 42.99 14.17 36.47
C ARG A 9 41.60 14.70 36.05
N GLU A 10 40.65 14.51 36.96
CA GLU A 10 39.25 14.94 37.00
C GLU A 10 39.05 15.80 38.29
N ASP A 11 37.97 16.53 38.60
CA ASP A 11 36.62 16.83 38.04
C ASP A 11 36.17 18.18 38.71
N PRO A 12 34.90 18.65 38.88
CA PRO A 12 33.58 18.33 38.27
C PRO A 12 32.72 19.60 37.91
N MET A 13 31.40 19.39 37.67
CA MET A 13 30.28 20.36 37.67
C MET A 13 30.18 21.36 36.48
N GLU A 14 29.00 21.88 36.11
CA GLU A 14 27.68 21.90 36.77
C GLU A 14 26.49 21.62 35.80
N SER A 15 25.26 21.48 36.32
CA SER A 15 24.05 21.11 35.56
C SER A 15 23.01 22.23 35.54
N ALA A 16 22.38 22.49 34.37
CA ALA A 16 21.28 23.44 34.23
C ALA A 16 20.19 22.92 33.26
N ALA A 17 18.93 23.09 33.68
CA ALA A 17 17.72 22.50 33.12
C ALA A 17 17.46 22.71 31.60
N ALA A 18 16.92 21.68 30.95
CA ALA A 18 16.23 21.82 29.67
C ALA A 18 14.80 22.35 29.89
N LEU A 19 14.42 23.38 29.14
CA LEU A 19 13.09 24.00 29.19
C LEU A 19 12.18 23.36 28.12
N GLN A 20 11.18 22.59 28.56
CA GLN A 20 10.18 22.00 27.66
C GLN A 20 9.04 23.00 27.42
N LEU A 21 8.81 23.33 26.14
CA LEU A 21 7.58 23.99 25.68
C LEU A 21 6.57 22.94 25.21
N PRO A 22 5.25 23.16 25.39
CA PRO A 22 4.23 22.20 25.00
C PRO A 22 4.09 22.11 23.46
N PRO A 23 3.61 20.98 22.93
CA PRO A 23 3.34 20.83 21.49
C PRO A 23 2.19 21.75 21.07
N ILE A 24 2.32 22.35 19.88
CA ILE A 24 1.23 23.07 19.21
C ILE A 24 0.39 22.05 18.46
N ASP A 25 -0.90 21.98 18.79
CA ASP A 25 -1.88 21.15 18.08
C ASP A 25 -2.31 21.82 16.76
N VAL A 26 -2.39 21.04 15.68
CA VAL A 26 -2.75 21.50 14.32
C VAL A 26 -3.70 20.49 13.68
N SER A 27 -4.86 20.29 14.31
CA SER A 27 -6.00 19.62 13.70
C SER A 27 -6.85 20.62 12.90
N PRO A 28 -7.16 20.39 11.60
CA PRO A 28 -8.00 21.27 10.81
C PRO A 28 -9.50 20.97 11.02
N ASP A 29 -10.22 21.90 11.64
CA ASP A 29 -11.68 21.79 11.85
C ASP A 29 -12.47 22.14 10.57
N PRO A 30 -13.46 21.33 10.12
CA PRO A 30 -14.04 21.47 8.78
C PRO A 30 -15.37 22.24 8.75
N LEU A 31 -15.34 23.54 8.41
CA LEU A 31 -16.54 24.33 8.11
C LEU A 31 -16.32 25.35 6.99
N TYR A 32 -16.86 25.09 5.79
CA TYR A 32 -17.60 26.05 4.95
C TYR A 32 -18.26 25.32 3.78
N VAL A 33 -19.59 25.30 3.76
CA VAL A 33 -20.40 24.73 2.65
C VAL A 33 -21.12 25.88 1.96
N PHE A 34 -21.02 25.96 0.64
CA PHE A 34 -21.80 26.88 -0.19
C PHE A 34 -22.87 26.14 -0.99
N SER A 35 -24.09 26.67 -0.95
CA SER A 35 -25.29 26.08 -1.57
C SER A 35 -25.38 26.34 -3.08
N SER A 36 -26.03 25.42 -3.80
CA SER A 36 -26.29 25.51 -5.24
C SER A 36 -27.64 26.17 -5.60
N PRO A 37 -27.78 26.65 -6.83
CA PRO A 37 -29.07 26.78 -7.52
C PRO A 37 -29.22 25.75 -8.67
N PRO A 38 -30.44 25.25 -8.98
CA PRO A 38 -30.69 24.31 -10.07
C PRO A 38 -31.08 24.98 -11.40
N GLN A 39 -31.13 24.20 -12.49
CA GLN A 39 -31.79 24.58 -13.76
C GLN A 39 -32.72 23.46 -14.27
N GLU A 40 -33.80 23.88 -14.94
CA GLU A 40 -34.81 23.06 -15.63
C GLU A 40 -34.37 22.79 -17.09
N ALA A 41 -35.01 22.01 -17.98
CA ALA A 41 -36.24 21.18 -18.00
C ALA A 41 -35.94 19.94 -18.91
N VAL A 42 -36.83 19.01 -19.29
CA VAL A 42 -38.07 19.10 -20.10
C VAL A 42 -38.78 17.72 -20.08
N ALA A 43 -40.12 17.69 -20.19
CA ALA A 43 -40.91 16.47 -20.48
C ALA A 43 -41.71 16.63 -21.80
N PRO A 44 -42.17 15.53 -22.43
CA PRO A 44 -43.59 15.15 -22.32
C PRO A 44 -43.78 13.59 -22.29
N SER A 45 -44.96 12.96 -22.30
CA SER A 45 -46.35 13.38 -22.61
C SER A 45 -47.38 12.51 -21.88
N SER A 46 -48.63 12.98 -21.77
CA SER A 46 -49.73 12.33 -21.05
C SER A 46 -50.93 11.96 -21.94
N ARG A 47 -51.66 10.88 -21.63
CA ARG A 47 -53.08 10.71 -22.04
C ARG A 47 -53.92 10.02 -20.96
N VAL A 48 -55.17 10.48 -20.87
CA VAL A 48 -56.27 10.06 -19.96
C VAL A 48 -57.38 9.52 -20.91
N SER A 49 -58.22 8.51 -20.58
CA SER A 49 -59.38 8.62 -19.68
C SER A 49 -60.12 7.26 -19.50
N THR A 50 -60.37 6.76 -18.26
CA THR A 50 -61.68 6.69 -17.52
C THR A 50 -62.79 5.71 -18.04
N PRO A 51 -63.75 5.23 -17.22
CA PRO A 51 -63.78 4.99 -15.74
C PRO A 51 -64.51 3.67 -15.29
N GLU A 52 -64.59 3.45 -13.96
CA GLU A 52 -65.63 2.71 -13.18
C GLU A 52 -65.77 1.15 -13.30
N SER A 53 -66.18 0.38 -12.26
CA SER A 53 -66.60 0.67 -10.86
C SER A 53 -66.43 -0.54 -9.88
N ARG A 54 -66.69 -0.30 -8.57
CA ARG A 54 -67.03 -1.22 -7.45
C ARG A 54 -66.00 -2.19 -6.82
N GLN A 55 -65.43 -1.74 -5.69
CA GLN A 55 -65.81 -2.12 -4.30
C GLN A 55 -65.83 -3.60 -3.84
N GLU A 56 -64.88 -3.96 -2.97
CA GLU A 56 -64.97 -4.66 -1.65
C GLU A 56 -63.53 -4.94 -1.13
N ARG A 57 -63.21 -5.31 0.10
CA ARG A 57 -63.62 -5.03 1.51
C ARG A 57 -62.84 -6.08 2.34
N ASN A 58 -62.05 -5.66 3.33
CA ASN A 58 -61.39 -6.60 4.26
C ASN A 58 -62.38 -7.20 5.27
N GLU A 59 -62.14 -8.41 5.78
CA GLU A 59 -62.17 -8.76 7.22
C GLU A 59 -61.66 -10.22 7.48
N PRO A 60 -61.41 -10.66 8.76
CA PRO A 60 -60.48 -11.76 9.07
C PRO A 60 -61.12 -13.11 9.51
N ALA A 61 -60.27 -13.99 10.05
CA ALA A 61 -60.52 -15.42 10.33
C ALA A 61 -61.42 -15.73 11.55
N PRO A 62 -62.08 -16.92 11.59
CA PRO A 62 -62.89 -17.37 12.71
C PRO A 62 -62.10 -18.15 13.79
N ARG A 63 -62.71 -18.22 14.98
CA ARG A 63 -62.35 -19.09 16.12
C ARG A 63 -63.63 -19.85 16.55
N TYR A 64 -63.61 -20.46 17.75
CA TYR A 64 -64.75 -21.14 18.44
C TYR A 64 -65.09 -22.56 17.95
N SER A 65 -65.74 -23.43 18.74
CA SER A 65 -65.59 -23.75 20.18
C SER A 65 -66.42 -25.01 20.51
N LEU A 66 -66.07 -25.75 21.55
CA LEU A 66 -66.89 -26.84 22.09
C LEU A 66 -68.02 -26.32 22.99
N ILE A 67 -69.20 -26.95 22.92
CA ILE A 67 -70.08 -27.37 24.03
C ILE A 67 -71.15 -28.32 23.45
N ALA A 68 -71.76 -29.16 24.29
CA ALA A 68 -72.65 -30.25 23.90
C ALA A 68 -74.13 -29.85 23.86
N ASP A 69 -75.01 -30.72 23.31
CA ASP A 69 -76.27 -31.01 24.00
C ASP A 69 -76.91 -32.38 23.65
N THR A 70 -77.29 -33.06 24.72
CA THR A 70 -78.41 -33.99 25.03
C THR A 70 -79.39 -34.51 23.93
N GLU A 71 -79.70 -35.82 23.95
CA GLU A 71 -80.80 -36.50 23.19
C GLU A 71 -82.21 -36.21 23.79
N PRO A 72 -83.34 -36.53 23.10
CA PRO A 72 -83.98 -37.84 23.37
C PRO A 72 -84.92 -38.46 22.27
N ALA A 73 -85.05 -39.80 22.35
CA ALA A 73 -86.25 -40.67 22.12
C ALA A 73 -86.89 -40.92 20.73
N GLY A 74 -87.32 -42.19 20.52
CA GLY A 74 -88.20 -42.70 19.43
C GLY A 74 -87.53 -43.76 18.52
N ASP A 75 -87.66 -45.08 18.72
CA ASP A 75 -88.82 -45.98 18.43
C ASP A 75 -89.10 -46.17 16.91
N ILE A 76 -89.15 -47.36 16.28
CA ILE A 76 -89.38 -48.77 16.72
C ILE A 76 -88.71 -49.83 15.78
N GLU A 77 -88.52 -51.04 16.33
CA GLU A 77 -88.21 -52.44 15.83
C GLU A 77 -88.71 -52.95 14.43
N PRO A 78 -88.48 -54.23 13.98
CA PRO A 78 -87.69 -55.38 14.53
C PRO A 78 -86.87 -56.29 13.55
N SER A 79 -86.05 -57.19 14.12
CA SER A 79 -85.54 -58.50 13.57
C SER A 79 -84.49 -58.49 12.42
N ALA A 80 -83.66 -59.52 12.14
CA ALA A 80 -83.49 -60.90 12.64
C ALA A 80 -81.98 -61.32 12.64
N PRO A 81 -81.55 -62.52 13.15
CA PRO A 81 -80.18 -62.68 13.69
C PRO A 81 -79.17 -63.59 12.95
N CYS A 82 -77.92 -63.51 13.45
CA CYS A 82 -76.92 -64.58 13.61
C CYS A 82 -75.87 -64.89 12.51
N ALA A 83 -74.59 -64.67 12.84
CA ALA A 83 -73.50 -65.61 12.55
C ALA A 83 -72.30 -65.37 13.51
N LYS A 84 -71.70 -66.44 14.08
CA LYS A 84 -70.37 -66.37 14.73
C LYS A 84 -69.30 -66.77 13.72
N PRO A 85 -68.20 -66.01 13.54
CA PRO A 85 -67.02 -66.52 12.86
C PRO A 85 -66.44 -67.72 13.61
N ARG A 86 -66.12 -68.80 12.90
CA ARG A 86 -65.29 -69.90 13.43
C ARG A 86 -63.81 -69.57 13.25
N VAL A 87 -62.99 -70.17 14.10
CA VAL A 87 -61.53 -70.22 13.93
C VAL A 87 -61.19 -70.81 12.57
N ILE A 88 -60.27 -70.16 11.85
CA ILE A 88 -59.50 -70.76 10.75
C ILE A 88 -58.05 -70.80 11.24
N ASP A 89 -57.48 -72.00 11.30
CA ASP A 89 -56.09 -72.25 11.69
C ASP A 89 -55.19 -72.37 10.45
N GLY A 90 -53.89 -72.08 10.61
CA GLY A 90 -52.85 -72.44 9.65
C GLY A 90 -52.39 -71.34 8.67
N ARG A 91 -51.21 -70.78 8.95
CA ARG A 91 -50.25 -70.14 8.01
C ARG A 91 -50.66 -68.84 7.29
N SER A 92 -50.59 -67.72 7.98
CA SER A 92 -50.38 -66.38 7.39
C SER A 92 -48.88 -66.05 7.14
N ARG A 93 -48.16 -66.90 6.38
CA ARG A 93 -46.81 -66.53 5.86
C ARG A 93 -46.94 -65.53 4.71
N LEU A 94 -47.31 -64.28 4.99
CA LEU A 94 -47.28 -63.19 3.98
C LEU A 94 -47.31 -61.77 4.58
N LEU A 95 -46.37 -61.45 5.48
CA LEU A 95 -45.85 -60.08 5.58
C LEU A 95 -44.67 -59.94 4.62
N SER A 96 -44.67 -58.86 3.84
CA SER A 96 -43.82 -58.73 2.64
C SER A 96 -42.37 -58.36 2.95
N PHE A 97 -41.48 -58.60 1.99
CA PHE A 97 -40.01 -58.54 2.10
C PHE A 97 -39.40 -57.12 2.27
N GLY A 98 -40.17 -56.12 2.70
CA GLY A 98 -39.80 -54.69 2.58
C GLY A 98 -39.05 -54.04 3.77
N GLU A 99 -39.28 -54.46 5.02
CA GLU A 99 -39.12 -53.53 6.16
C GLU A 99 -37.86 -53.69 7.04
N TYR A 100 -36.99 -54.67 6.78
CA TYR A 100 -36.07 -55.19 7.82
C TYR A 100 -34.55 -55.07 7.56
N HIS A 101 -34.08 -53.96 6.98
CA HIS A 101 -32.64 -53.69 6.84
C HIS A 101 -32.25 -52.26 7.21
N TRP A 102 -31.09 -52.10 7.88
CA TRP A 102 -30.42 -50.84 8.19
C TRP A 102 -29.75 -50.18 6.96
N SER A 103 -30.33 -50.35 5.78
CA SER A 103 -29.67 -49.99 4.51
C SER A 103 -29.55 -48.49 4.30
N LEU A 104 -30.53 -47.70 4.75
CA LEU A 104 -30.52 -46.24 4.67
C LEU A 104 -29.59 -45.62 5.72
N GLU A 105 -29.52 -46.18 6.91
CA GLU A 105 -28.61 -45.72 7.96
C GLU A 105 -27.17 -46.07 7.60
N LEU A 106 -26.92 -47.24 7.02
CA LEU A 106 -25.60 -47.63 6.54
C LEU A 106 -25.16 -46.79 5.33
N SER A 107 -26.04 -46.47 4.39
CA SER A 107 -25.71 -45.59 3.26
C SER A 107 -25.51 -44.13 3.68
N ALA A 108 -26.23 -43.67 4.71
CA ALA A 108 -25.99 -42.36 5.31
C ALA A 108 -24.62 -42.31 6.04
N ILE A 109 -24.23 -43.39 6.74
CA ILE A 109 -22.90 -43.49 7.36
C ILE A 109 -21.79 -43.52 6.31
N THR A 110 -21.92 -44.30 5.23
CA THR A 110 -20.88 -44.33 4.18
C THR A 110 -20.80 -43.01 3.42
N LEU A 111 -21.93 -42.35 3.12
CA LEU A 111 -21.95 -41.00 2.55
C LEU A 111 -21.24 -40.01 3.49
N SER A 112 -21.52 -40.06 4.79
CA SER A 112 -20.89 -39.18 5.78
C SER A 112 -19.37 -39.32 5.81
N ILE A 113 -18.88 -40.57 5.80
CA ILE A 113 -17.45 -40.91 5.76
C ILE A 113 -16.81 -40.46 4.44
N ILE A 114 -17.46 -40.68 3.30
CA ILE A 114 -16.93 -40.29 1.97
C ILE A 114 -16.84 -38.77 1.84
N SER A 115 -17.89 -38.03 2.23
CA SER A 115 -17.87 -36.56 2.21
C SER A 115 -16.81 -35.97 3.14
N PHE A 116 -16.57 -36.59 4.30
CA PHE A 116 -15.50 -36.15 5.20
C PHE A 116 -14.10 -36.53 4.70
N ALA A 117 -13.93 -37.73 4.13
CA ALA A 117 -12.66 -38.14 3.53
C ALA A 117 -12.25 -37.22 2.38
N ALA A 118 -13.21 -36.73 1.57
CA ALA A 118 -12.94 -35.72 0.55
C ALA A 118 -12.38 -34.41 1.14
N ILE A 119 -12.86 -33.95 2.30
CA ILE A 119 -12.30 -32.80 3.03
C ILE A 119 -10.85 -33.10 3.47
N LEU A 120 -10.62 -34.27 4.08
CA LEU A 120 -9.29 -34.68 4.55
C LEU A 120 -8.25 -34.79 3.41
N VAL A 121 -8.68 -35.02 2.17
CA VAL A 121 -7.83 -35.02 0.97
C VAL A 121 -7.66 -33.61 0.39
N LEU A 122 -8.72 -32.80 0.33
CA LEU A 122 -8.68 -31.45 -0.27
C LEU A 122 -7.83 -30.45 0.54
N LEU A 123 -7.89 -30.50 1.87
CA LEU A 123 -7.15 -29.57 2.75
C LEU A 123 -5.63 -29.60 2.50
N PRO A 124 -4.91 -30.74 2.61
CA PRO A 124 -3.46 -30.79 2.38
C PRO A 124 -3.07 -30.60 0.90
N LEU A 125 -3.99 -30.86 -0.04
CA LEU A 125 -3.74 -30.60 -1.47
C LEU A 125 -3.68 -29.10 -1.82
N TYR A 126 -4.24 -28.22 -0.98
CA TYR A 126 -4.27 -26.77 -1.20
C TYR A 126 -3.63 -25.94 -0.08
N GLU A 127 -3.06 -26.58 0.95
CA GLU A 127 -2.34 -25.90 2.02
C GLU A 127 -1.09 -25.16 1.48
N ASN A 128 -0.92 -23.91 1.90
CA ASN A 128 0.09 -22.93 1.44
C ASN A 128 0.08 -22.62 -0.06
N LYS A 129 -0.93 -23.06 -0.81
CA LYS A 129 -1.10 -22.66 -2.22
C LYS A 129 -1.82 -21.31 -2.34
N PRO A 130 -1.54 -20.54 -3.40
CA PRO A 130 -2.23 -19.29 -3.64
C PRO A 130 -3.66 -19.53 -4.12
N LEU A 131 -4.57 -18.62 -3.77
CA LEU A 131 -5.99 -18.70 -4.10
C LEU A 131 -6.22 -18.68 -5.63
N SER A 132 -5.30 -18.07 -6.39
CA SER A 132 -5.26 -18.11 -7.86
C SER A 132 -5.08 -19.51 -8.46
N SER A 133 -4.55 -20.47 -7.70
CA SER A 133 -4.42 -21.87 -8.14
C SER A 133 -5.75 -22.66 -8.10
N TRP A 134 -6.81 -22.07 -7.53
CA TRP A 134 -8.15 -22.65 -7.50
C TRP A 134 -8.96 -22.20 -8.72
N THR A 135 -9.05 -23.06 -9.73
CA THR A 135 -9.66 -22.75 -11.03
C THR A 135 -11.15 -23.11 -11.15
N PHE A 136 -11.78 -23.67 -10.10
CA PHE A 136 -13.19 -24.05 -10.12
C PHE A 136 -14.12 -22.88 -9.78
N SER A 137 -15.25 -22.77 -10.48
CA SER A 137 -16.25 -21.69 -10.30
C SER A 137 -16.92 -21.64 -8.92
N ILE A 138 -16.90 -22.74 -8.17
CA ILE A 138 -17.36 -22.81 -6.77
C ILE A 138 -16.13 -22.58 -5.89
N SER A 139 -16.18 -21.63 -4.96
CA SER A 139 -15.03 -21.30 -4.11
C SER A 139 -14.61 -22.48 -3.21
N PHE A 140 -13.32 -22.56 -2.88
CA PHE A 140 -12.76 -23.60 -2.01
C PHE A 140 -13.54 -23.75 -0.69
N ASN A 141 -13.87 -22.63 -0.04
CA ASN A 141 -14.69 -22.62 1.18
C ASN A 141 -16.10 -23.19 0.96
N ALA A 142 -16.76 -22.88 -0.16
CA ALA A 142 -18.06 -23.45 -0.49
C ALA A 142 -18.02 -24.97 -0.75
N VAL A 143 -16.94 -25.49 -1.36
CA VAL A 143 -16.73 -26.94 -1.51
C VAL A 143 -16.56 -27.63 -0.15
N ILE A 144 -15.71 -27.10 0.72
CA ILE A 144 -15.50 -27.68 2.06
C ILE A 144 -16.77 -27.57 2.91
N SER A 145 -17.47 -26.44 2.88
CA SER A 145 -18.72 -26.26 3.64
C SER A 145 -19.86 -27.15 3.14
N THR A 146 -19.98 -27.40 1.83
CA THR A 146 -21.03 -28.30 1.29
C THR A 146 -20.74 -29.77 1.59
N LEU A 147 -19.49 -30.23 1.43
CA LEU A 147 -19.06 -31.56 1.89
C LEU A 147 -19.27 -31.73 3.41
N GLY A 148 -19.03 -30.66 4.18
CA GLY A 148 -19.27 -30.61 5.61
C GLY A 148 -20.74 -30.79 5.98
N ALA A 149 -21.63 -30.00 5.36
CA ALA A 149 -23.07 -30.09 5.57
C ALA A 149 -23.61 -31.47 5.16
N MET A 150 -23.15 -32.04 4.04
CA MET A 150 -23.49 -33.41 3.63
C MET A 150 -23.05 -34.45 4.67
N SER A 151 -21.82 -34.34 5.17
CA SER A 151 -21.30 -35.25 6.20
C SER A 151 -22.07 -35.15 7.52
N ARG A 152 -22.37 -33.92 7.95
CA ARG A 152 -23.09 -33.61 9.18
C ARG A 152 -24.55 -34.10 9.14
N ALA A 153 -25.28 -33.80 8.06
CA ALA A 153 -26.69 -34.15 7.93
C ALA A 153 -26.92 -35.66 7.83
N SER A 154 -26.09 -36.36 7.04
CA SER A 154 -26.18 -37.82 6.88
C SER A 154 -25.83 -38.56 8.19
N LEU A 155 -24.83 -38.08 8.94
CA LEU A 155 -24.53 -38.62 10.27
C LEU A 155 -25.65 -38.35 11.28
N ALA A 156 -26.24 -37.15 11.28
CA ALA A 156 -27.33 -36.80 12.18
C ALA A 156 -28.56 -37.69 11.96
N PHE A 157 -28.91 -37.99 10.71
CA PHE A 157 -29.97 -38.94 10.34
C PHE A 157 -29.70 -40.34 10.92
N ALA A 158 -28.50 -40.89 10.72
CA ALA A 158 -28.14 -42.21 11.22
C ALA A 158 -28.16 -42.28 12.76
N ILE A 159 -27.64 -41.25 13.45
CA ILE A 159 -27.68 -41.14 14.92
C ILE A 159 -29.14 -41.07 15.40
N SER A 160 -29.98 -40.22 14.81
CA SER A 160 -31.41 -40.08 15.17
C SER A 160 -32.16 -41.42 15.07
N ALA A 161 -32.01 -42.13 13.94
CA ALA A 161 -32.59 -43.46 13.76
C ALA A 161 -32.09 -44.48 14.81
N CYS A 162 -30.79 -44.44 15.15
CA CYS A 162 -30.19 -45.30 16.15
C CYS A 162 -30.59 -44.96 17.60
N ILE A 163 -30.93 -43.69 17.91
CA ILE A 163 -31.50 -43.27 19.20
C ILE A 163 -32.96 -43.73 19.31
N SER A 164 -33.80 -43.51 18.29
CA SER A 164 -35.19 -44.01 18.30
C SER A 164 -35.28 -45.54 18.29
N GLN A 165 -34.32 -46.28 17.74
CA GLN A 165 -34.23 -47.73 17.95
C GLN A 165 -33.87 -48.08 19.40
N GLY A 166 -33.06 -47.26 20.07
CA GLY A 166 -32.58 -47.48 21.44
C GLY A 166 -33.69 -47.68 22.47
N LYS A 167 -34.88 -47.08 22.28
CA LYS A 167 -36.06 -47.30 23.14
C LYS A 167 -36.49 -48.77 23.16
N TRP A 168 -36.57 -49.41 22.00
CA TRP A 168 -36.97 -50.81 21.87
C TRP A 168 -35.93 -51.75 22.48
N ASN A 169 -34.65 -51.46 22.26
CA ASN A 169 -33.55 -52.22 22.85
C ASN A 169 -33.50 -52.09 24.40
N TRP A 170 -33.90 -50.93 24.94
CA TRP A 170 -33.98 -50.70 26.39
C TRP A 170 -35.07 -51.57 27.03
N PHE A 171 -36.32 -51.45 26.58
CA PHE A 171 -37.44 -52.21 27.14
C PHE A 171 -37.30 -53.73 26.94
N ARG A 172 -36.62 -54.18 25.88
CA ARG A 172 -36.27 -55.59 25.67
C ARG A 172 -35.26 -56.16 26.69
N ARG A 173 -34.64 -55.30 27.52
CA ARG A 173 -33.70 -55.69 28.59
C ARG A 173 -34.10 -55.26 30.00
N ARG A 174 -34.98 -54.27 30.13
CA ARG A 174 -35.34 -53.64 31.41
C ARG A 174 -36.84 -53.39 31.47
N ASP A 175 -37.41 -53.79 32.60
CA ASP A 175 -38.74 -53.37 33.02
C ASP A 175 -38.58 -51.94 33.59
N GLU A 176 -39.30 -50.96 33.07
CA GLU A 176 -39.05 -49.52 33.30
C GLU A 176 -40.31 -48.67 33.01
N ASP A 177 -40.35 -47.41 33.46
CA ASP A 177 -41.47 -46.47 33.19
C ASP A 177 -41.71 -46.21 31.70
N VAL A 178 -42.98 -46.18 31.26
CA VAL A 178 -43.38 -45.76 29.90
C VAL A 178 -42.84 -44.36 29.53
N MET A 179 -42.70 -43.44 30.49
CA MET A 179 -42.10 -42.11 30.29
C MET A 179 -40.68 -42.15 29.69
N VAL A 180 -39.95 -43.27 29.81
CA VAL A 180 -38.64 -43.44 29.15
C VAL A 180 -38.76 -43.50 27.62
N PHE A 181 -39.87 -44.02 27.08
CA PHE A 181 -40.13 -44.07 25.64
C PHE A 181 -40.16 -42.66 25.02
N ASP A 182 -40.80 -41.70 25.71
CA ASP A 182 -40.87 -40.30 25.29
C ASP A 182 -39.50 -39.60 25.38
N ARG A 183 -38.69 -39.89 26.41
CA ARG A 183 -37.31 -39.36 26.51
C ARG A 183 -36.41 -39.77 25.33
N PHE A 184 -36.57 -40.99 24.82
CA PHE A 184 -35.84 -41.44 23.62
C PHE A 184 -36.32 -40.72 22.35
N GLU A 185 -37.62 -40.49 22.23
CA GLU A 185 -38.22 -39.74 21.11
C GLU A 185 -37.91 -38.23 21.17
N GLU A 186 -37.81 -37.62 22.34
CA GLU A 186 -37.30 -36.25 22.47
C GLU A 186 -35.82 -36.18 22.03
N ALA A 187 -35.02 -37.17 22.42
CA ALA A 187 -33.59 -37.20 22.13
C ALA A 187 -33.24 -37.43 20.66
N SER A 188 -34.00 -38.26 19.94
CA SER A 188 -33.78 -38.48 18.49
C SER A 188 -34.19 -37.27 17.64
N ARG A 189 -35.07 -36.40 18.15
CA ARG A 189 -35.55 -35.19 17.45
C ARG A 189 -34.59 -34.00 17.54
N GLY A 190 -33.59 -34.01 18.43
CA GLY A 190 -32.53 -33.00 18.39
C GLY A 190 -31.63 -32.89 19.62
N PRO A 191 -30.69 -31.93 19.60
CA PRO A 191 -29.67 -31.77 20.64
C PRO A 191 -30.24 -31.55 22.05
N TRP A 192 -31.36 -30.83 22.18
CA TRP A 192 -31.95 -30.51 23.49
C TRP A 192 -32.48 -31.73 24.23
N GLY A 193 -33.23 -32.60 23.55
CA GLY A 193 -33.64 -33.89 24.12
C GLY A 193 -32.45 -34.80 24.38
N SER A 194 -31.41 -34.72 23.55
CA SER A 194 -30.15 -35.44 23.80
C SER A 194 -29.44 -34.96 25.06
N VAL A 195 -29.38 -33.66 25.36
CA VAL A 195 -28.88 -33.13 26.65
C VAL A 195 -29.69 -33.67 27.83
N ARG A 196 -31.02 -33.73 27.71
CA ARG A 196 -31.90 -34.32 28.75
C ARG A 196 -31.62 -35.81 28.95
N LEU A 197 -31.37 -36.57 27.88
CA LEU A 197 -31.02 -37.99 27.94
C LEU A 197 -29.63 -38.23 28.56
N LEU A 198 -28.65 -37.37 28.28
CA LEU A 198 -27.33 -37.39 28.93
C LEU A 198 -27.45 -37.21 30.46
N TRP A 199 -28.22 -36.21 30.89
CA TRP A 199 -28.43 -35.90 32.30
C TRP A 199 -29.13 -37.05 33.03
N TRP A 200 -30.18 -37.62 32.43
CA TRP A 200 -30.90 -38.76 33.02
C TRP A 200 -30.04 -40.03 33.09
N THR A 201 -29.30 -40.37 32.04
CA THR A 201 -28.44 -41.57 32.00
C THR A 201 -27.14 -41.44 32.81
N LYS A 202 -26.82 -40.23 33.33
CA LYS A 202 -25.59 -39.92 34.07
C LYS A 202 -24.30 -40.39 33.37
N LEU A 203 -24.29 -40.37 32.03
CA LEU A 203 -23.24 -40.93 31.16
C LEU A 203 -22.94 -42.44 31.34
N SER A 204 -23.68 -43.16 32.21
CA SER A 204 -23.36 -44.53 32.64
C SER A 204 -23.81 -45.63 31.66
N HIS A 205 -24.33 -45.27 30.48
CA HIS A 205 -24.83 -46.21 29.49
C HIS A 205 -24.32 -45.86 28.09
N TRP A 206 -24.05 -46.86 27.25
CA TRP A 206 -23.51 -46.65 25.90
C TRP A 206 -24.39 -45.75 25.01
N ILE A 207 -25.69 -45.65 25.31
CA ILE A 207 -26.65 -44.75 24.67
C ILE A 207 -26.29 -43.26 24.87
N ALA A 208 -25.61 -42.92 25.97
CA ALA A 208 -25.08 -41.58 26.19
C ALA A 208 -24.05 -41.19 25.11
N LEU A 209 -23.37 -42.14 24.46
CA LEU A 209 -22.47 -41.84 23.32
C LEU A 209 -23.26 -41.26 22.13
N GLY A 210 -24.46 -41.75 21.87
CA GLY A 210 -25.31 -41.24 20.78
C GLY A 210 -25.87 -39.86 21.06
N ALA A 211 -26.36 -39.64 22.28
CA ALA A 211 -26.81 -38.33 22.74
C ALA A 211 -25.66 -37.30 22.78
N LEU A 212 -24.46 -37.71 23.21
CA LEU A 212 -23.26 -36.87 23.18
C LEU A 212 -22.87 -36.54 21.74
N SER A 213 -22.87 -37.52 20.85
CA SER A 213 -22.59 -37.32 19.43
C SER A 213 -23.58 -36.34 18.80
N ALA A 214 -24.88 -36.46 19.08
CA ALA A 214 -25.91 -35.54 18.60
C ALA A 214 -25.72 -34.09 19.10
N VAL A 215 -25.16 -33.89 20.30
CA VAL A 215 -24.82 -32.57 20.84
C VAL A 215 -23.54 -32.01 20.21
N VAL A 216 -22.47 -32.81 20.13
CA VAL A 216 -21.19 -32.39 19.51
C VAL A 216 -21.36 -32.06 18.02
N LEU A 217 -22.28 -32.76 17.32
CA LEU A 217 -22.61 -32.54 15.91
C LEU A 217 -23.25 -31.17 15.61
N VAL A 218 -23.59 -30.38 16.63
CA VAL A 218 -23.93 -28.95 16.48
C VAL A 218 -22.68 -28.11 16.18
N GLY A 219 -21.55 -28.40 16.82
CA GLY A 219 -20.29 -27.67 16.65
C GLY A 219 -19.53 -28.01 15.37
N PHE A 220 -19.89 -29.09 14.67
CA PHE A 220 -19.19 -29.61 13.48
C PHE A 220 -19.01 -28.56 12.38
N GLU A 221 -20.06 -27.78 12.09
CA GLU A 221 -20.09 -26.85 10.95
C GLU A 221 -19.34 -25.53 11.24
N PRO A 222 -19.51 -24.86 12.40
CA PRO A 222 -18.66 -23.74 12.79
C PRO A 222 -17.17 -24.10 12.91
N PHE A 223 -16.84 -25.28 13.45
CA PHE A 223 -15.44 -25.73 13.54
C PHE A 223 -14.85 -25.98 12.15
N LEU A 224 -15.61 -26.58 11.23
CA LEU A 224 -15.14 -26.80 9.86
C LEU A 224 -14.90 -25.48 9.10
N GLN A 225 -15.73 -24.45 9.32
CA GLN A 225 -15.49 -23.12 8.76
C GLN A 225 -14.19 -22.49 9.32
N ALA A 226 -13.89 -22.70 10.61
CA ALA A 226 -12.66 -22.22 11.24
C ALA A 226 -11.37 -22.96 10.81
N VAL A 227 -11.48 -24.09 10.11
CA VAL A 227 -10.32 -24.82 9.53
C VAL A 227 -9.65 -24.02 8.40
N ILE A 228 -10.38 -23.17 7.67
CA ILE A 228 -9.82 -22.40 6.54
C ILE A 228 -9.43 -21.00 7.01
N ALA A 229 -8.16 -20.65 6.83
CA ALA A 229 -7.65 -19.29 6.99
C ALA A 229 -7.06 -18.77 5.67
N PHE A 230 -7.14 -17.47 5.46
CA PHE A 230 -6.50 -16.77 4.34
C PHE A 230 -5.37 -15.89 4.87
N SER A 231 -4.20 -16.00 4.26
CA SER A 231 -2.99 -15.26 4.63
C SER A 231 -2.50 -14.49 3.41
N GLY A 232 -2.45 -13.17 3.49
CA GLY A 232 -1.78 -12.37 2.47
C GLY A 232 -0.28 -12.31 2.74
N GLU A 233 0.52 -12.47 1.69
CA GLU A 233 1.99 -12.38 1.74
C GLU A 233 2.49 -11.63 0.51
N ASP A 234 3.46 -10.73 0.70
CA ASP A 234 4.20 -10.13 -0.42
C ASP A 234 5.13 -11.18 -1.05
N VAL A 235 4.88 -11.53 -2.31
CA VAL A 235 5.72 -12.44 -3.09
C VAL A 235 6.48 -11.65 -4.16
N THR A 236 7.79 -11.88 -4.25
CA THR A 236 8.64 -11.30 -5.31
C THR A 236 8.33 -11.98 -6.64
N VAL A 237 7.89 -11.21 -7.63
CA VAL A 237 7.57 -11.73 -8.97
C VAL A 237 8.80 -11.64 -9.86
N ASN A 238 9.09 -12.72 -10.61
CA ASN A 238 10.19 -12.76 -11.57
C ASN A 238 9.92 -11.78 -12.73
N PRO A 239 10.91 -10.99 -13.18
CA PRO A 239 10.71 -9.87 -14.12
C PRO A 239 10.50 -10.28 -15.60
N SER A 240 10.07 -11.51 -15.87
CA SER A 240 10.00 -12.08 -17.22
C SER A 240 8.83 -11.58 -18.08
N GLU A 241 7.80 -10.97 -17.47
CA GLU A 241 6.56 -10.57 -18.18
C GLU A 241 6.13 -9.10 -17.94
N MET A 242 6.60 -8.45 -16.88
CA MET A 242 6.24 -7.07 -16.53
C MET A 242 7.48 -6.20 -16.37
N LYS A 243 7.51 -5.06 -17.07
CA LYS A 243 8.59 -4.07 -16.94
C LYS A 243 8.46 -3.33 -15.61
N ASN A 244 9.49 -3.42 -14.77
CA ASN A 244 9.67 -2.64 -13.57
C ASN A 244 11.04 -1.94 -13.62
N SER A 245 11.05 -0.65 -13.89
CA SER A 245 12.22 0.05 -14.43
C SER A 245 12.31 1.48 -13.89
N ILE A 246 13.53 2.01 -13.71
CA ILE A 246 13.74 3.40 -13.29
C ILE A 246 14.87 4.06 -14.10
N GLY A 247 14.74 5.36 -14.35
CA GLY A 247 15.72 6.11 -15.12
C GLY A 247 17.11 6.12 -14.47
N ARG A 248 18.11 5.64 -15.21
CA ARG A 248 19.55 5.64 -14.85
C ARG A 248 20.34 6.04 -16.09
N THR A 249 21.41 6.83 -15.94
CA THR A 249 22.21 7.31 -17.07
C THR A 249 23.69 6.99 -16.88
N GLN A 250 24.24 6.18 -17.77
CA GLN A 250 25.68 5.87 -17.84
C GLN A 250 26.42 6.78 -18.84
N ARG A 251 25.79 7.09 -19.99
CA ARG A 251 26.27 8.07 -20.96
C ARG A 251 25.19 9.11 -21.24
N LEU A 252 25.50 10.37 -20.96
CA LEU A 252 24.67 11.53 -21.28
C LEU A 252 25.13 12.12 -22.63
N ASP A 253 24.27 12.08 -23.63
CA ASP A 253 24.51 12.72 -24.94
C ASP A 253 23.22 13.36 -25.46
N ALA A 254 23.27 14.67 -25.65
CA ALA A 254 22.18 15.58 -25.97
C ALA A 254 22.72 16.94 -26.45
N GLY A 255 21.90 17.68 -27.19
CA GLY A 255 22.32 18.94 -27.81
C GLY A 255 23.31 18.76 -28.97
N GLU A 256 23.91 19.87 -29.41
CA GLU A 256 24.90 19.93 -30.48
C GLU A 256 25.95 21.00 -30.13
N PHE A 257 27.23 20.65 -30.12
CA PHE A 257 28.35 21.60 -30.01
C PHE A 257 29.47 21.14 -30.94
N SER A 258 29.49 21.66 -32.18
CA SER A 258 30.26 21.09 -33.29
C SER A 258 30.92 22.15 -34.19
N VAL A 259 31.86 21.76 -35.06
CA VAL A 259 32.68 22.70 -35.85
C VAL A 259 31.85 23.46 -36.88
N TYR A 260 31.88 24.79 -36.82
CA TYR A 260 31.18 25.71 -37.70
C TYR A 260 32.14 26.47 -38.63
N GLY A 261 32.48 25.84 -39.75
CA GLY A 261 33.34 26.42 -40.78
C GLY A 261 34.85 26.23 -40.53
N PHE A 262 35.67 26.92 -41.33
CA PHE A 262 37.11 26.65 -41.46
C PHE A 262 38.02 27.65 -40.72
N GLY A 263 37.44 28.65 -40.05
CA GLY A 263 38.19 29.66 -39.30
C GLY A 263 38.88 29.05 -38.07
N ARG A 264 40.23 29.04 -38.08
CA ARG A 264 41.04 28.69 -36.91
C ARG A 264 41.62 29.95 -36.29
N THR A 265 41.50 30.07 -34.97
CA THR A 265 42.28 31.02 -34.16
C THR A 265 43.30 30.26 -33.30
N SER A 266 44.15 30.98 -32.57
CA SER A 266 45.10 30.39 -31.64
C SER A 266 45.28 31.22 -30.37
N VAL A 267 45.00 30.62 -29.21
CA VAL A 267 45.31 31.21 -27.90
C VAL A 267 46.79 31.01 -27.61
N LYS A 268 47.48 32.10 -27.28
CA LYS A 268 48.88 32.06 -26.84
C LYS A 268 48.96 31.63 -25.38
N MET A 269 49.54 30.48 -25.13
CA MET A 269 49.84 29.97 -23.79
C MET A 269 51.20 30.50 -23.30
N PRO A 270 51.47 30.47 -21.98
CA PRO A 270 52.82 30.65 -21.45
C PRO A 270 53.82 29.62 -22.03
N LYS A 271 55.12 29.91 -21.91
CA LYS A 271 56.18 28.93 -22.21
C LYS A 271 56.12 27.80 -21.17
N PRO A 272 56.35 26.52 -21.55
CA PRO A 272 56.81 26.05 -22.86
C PRO A 272 55.71 25.80 -23.91
N TRP A 273 54.42 25.87 -23.57
CA TRP A 273 53.33 25.28 -24.36
C TRP A 273 52.95 26.02 -25.65
N GLY A 274 53.31 27.30 -25.80
CA GLY A 274 53.24 28.00 -27.08
C GLY A 274 51.84 28.47 -27.48
N PHE A 275 51.13 27.72 -28.33
CA PHE A 275 49.83 28.10 -28.87
C PHE A 275 48.86 26.92 -28.88
N PHE A 276 47.61 27.14 -28.45
CA PHE A 276 46.50 26.19 -28.60
C PHE A 276 45.59 26.64 -29.73
N SER A 277 45.25 25.75 -30.67
CA SER A 277 44.32 26.06 -31.76
C SER A 277 42.87 25.92 -31.30
N GLN A 278 42.02 26.84 -31.76
CA GLN A 278 40.57 26.80 -31.59
C GLN A 278 39.88 26.99 -32.95
N VAL A 279 38.60 26.62 -33.01
CA VAL A 279 37.71 26.75 -34.16
C VAL A 279 36.37 27.33 -33.72
N ALA A 280 35.67 27.97 -34.65
CA ALA A 280 34.29 28.41 -34.39
C ALA A 280 33.37 27.19 -34.17
N MET A 281 32.52 27.28 -33.16
CA MET A 281 31.56 26.25 -32.77
C MET A 281 30.14 26.68 -33.16
N LYS A 282 29.30 25.72 -33.57
CA LYS A 282 27.85 25.85 -33.68
C LYS A 282 27.23 25.13 -32.49
N SER A 283 26.34 25.83 -31.81
CA SER A 283 25.73 25.39 -30.56
C SER A 283 24.22 25.27 -30.69
N LYS A 284 23.65 24.24 -30.06
CA LYS A 284 22.22 24.07 -29.86
C LYS A 284 21.96 23.20 -28.62
N CYS A 285 21.51 23.81 -27.53
CA CYS A 285 21.12 23.08 -26.33
C CYS A 285 19.91 22.15 -26.60
N ASP A 286 19.78 21.10 -25.79
CA ASP A 286 18.60 20.23 -25.79
C ASP A 286 17.41 20.97 -25.16
N PHE A 287 16.26 20.98 -25.83
CA PHE A 287 15.06 21.66 -25.32
C PHE A 287 14.58 21.13 -23.96
N GLY A 288 14.84 19.85 -23.64
CA GLY A 288 14.54 19.29 -22.34
C GLY A 288 15.49 19.79 -21.24
N ALA A 289 16.77 19.98 -21.55
CA ALA A 289 17.72 20.60 -20.63
C ALA A 289 17.38 22.08 -20.37
N MET A 290 17.00 22.81 -21.43
CA MET A 290 16.52 24.20 -21.32
C MET A 290 15.26 24.29 -20.44
N ALA A 291 14.28 23.41 -20.68
CA ALA A 291 13.05 23.35 -19.90
C ALA A 291 13.31 22.97 -18.43
N ALA A 292 14.24 22.04 -18.17
CA ALA A 292 14.61 21.63 -16.82
C ALA A 292 15.21 22.79 -16.01
N VAL A 293 16.08 23.60 -16.60
CA VAL A 293 16.63 24.78 -15.91
C VAL A 293 15.55 25.80 -15.57
N TRP A 294 14.62 26.07 -16.49
CA TRP A 294 13.48 26.95 -16.21
C TRP A 294 12.49 26.35 -15.19
N GLU A 295 12.25 25.04 -15.20
CA GLU A 295 11.45 24.35 -14.18
C GLU A 295 12.05 24.56 -12.78
N GLY A 296 13.38 24.42 -12.64
CA GLY A 296 14.06 24.60 -11.34
C GLY A 296 14.17 26.05 -10.85
N PHE A 297 14.17 27.04 -11.74
CA PHE A 297 14.11 28.46 -11.38
C PHE A 297 12.68 28.97 -11.12
N SER A 298 11.65 28.14 -11.27
CA SER A 298 10.26 28.51 -11.02
C SER A 298 9.85 28.35 -9.55
N ASP A 299 9.12 29.33 -9.02
CA ASP A 299 8.47 29.26 -7.69
C ASP A 299 7.41 28.14 -7.60
N LEU A 300 6.99 27.56 -8.74
CA LEU A 300 6.08 26.41 -8.81
C LEU A 300 6.80 25.06 -8.62
N SER A 301 8.13 25.05 -8.48
CA SER A 301 8.91 23.83 -8.34
C SER A 301 8.80 23.21 -6.95
N SER A 302 8.64 21.89 -6.88
CA SER A 302 8.60 21.14 -5.62
C SER A 302 9.36 19.82 -5.72
N SER A 303 9.81 19.29 -4.59
CA SER A 303 10.47 17.97 -4.52
C SER A 303 9.53 16.80 -4.89
N GLU A 304 8.25 17.07 -5.16
CA GLU A 304 7.27 16.12 -5.68
C GLU A 304 7.12 16.22 -7.20
N THR A 305 7.11 17.44 -7.76
CA THR A 305 7.11 17.64 -9.22
C THR A 305 8.45 17.28 -9.85
N ILE A 306 9.55 17.41 -9.10
CA ILE A 306 10.89 17.02 -9.52
C ILE A 306 11.25 15.61 -9.01
N LYS A 307 10.52 14.61 -9.51
CA LYS A 307 10.88 13.18 -9.38
C LYS A 307 11.18 12.56 -10.75
N PRO A 308 12.09 11.57 -10.83
CA PRO A 308 12.33 10.82 -12.06
C PRO A 308 11.15 9.90 -12.39
N ALA A 309 10.97 9.58 -13.66
CA ALA A 309 9.98 8.62 -14.13
C ALA A 309 10.43 7.17 -13.89
N PHE A 310 9.46 6.30 -13.61
CA PHE A 310 9.63 4.88 -13.32
C PHE A 310 8.43 4.08 -13.84
N ASP A 311 8.66 2.81 -14.16
CA ASP A 311 7.62 1.80 -14.37
C ASP A 311 7.51 0.94 -13.10
N CYS A 312 6.32 0.85 -12.48
CA CYS A 312 6.05 -0.12 -11.41
C CYS A 312 4.60 -0.63 -11.47
N PRO A 313 4.31 -1.66 -12.29
CA PRO A 313 2.94 -2.13 -12.53
C PRO A 313 2.18 -2.63 -11.30
N THR A 314 2.89 -3.01 -10.23
CA THR A 314 2.30 -3.52 -8.98
C THR A 314 2.05 -2.43 -7.93
N GLY A 315 2.56 -1.21 -8.15
CA GLY A 315 2.63 -0.15 -7.14
C GLY A 315 3.61 -0.41 -5.98
N ASN A 316 4.27 -1.58 -5.92
CA ASN A 316 5.24 -1.97 -4.89
C ASN A 316 6.52 -2.53 -5.53
N CYS A 317 7.55 -1.71 -5.69
CA CYS A 317 8.82 -2.06 -6.35
C CYS A 317 10.06 -1.62 -5.55
N THR A 318 11.14 -2.37 -5.68
CA THR A 318 12.41 -2.16 -4.97
C THR A 318 13.59 -2.28 -5.93
N TRP A 319 14.47 -1.28 -5.95
CA TRP A 319 15.70 -1.29 -6.75
C TRP A 319 16.92 -1.37 -5.82
N ASP A 320 17.87 -2.24 -6.15
CA ASP A 320 19.17 -2.28 -5.49
C ASP A 320 19.93 -0.96 -5.71
N PRO A 321 20.88 -0.57 -4.84
CA PRO A 321 21.59 0.70 -4.96
C PRO A 321 22.24 0.87 -6.35
N PHE A 322 21.87 1.94 -7.08
CA PHE A 322 22.33 2.16 -8.46
C PHE A 322 22.94 3.55 -8.68
N PRO A 323 24.05 3.66 -9.43
CA PRO A 323 24.69 4.93 -9.71
C PRO A 323 24.29 5.50 -11.09
N SER A 324 24.09 6.81 -11.16
CA SER A 324 23.75 7.56 -12.39
C SER A 324 24.50 8.88 -12.46
N VAL A 325 24.73 9.38 -13.68
CA VAL A 325 24.98 10.81 -13.92
C VAL A 325 23.84 11.64 -13.32
N ALA A 326 24.21 12.78 -12.75
CA ALA A 326 23.32 13.80 -12.19
C ALA A 326 23.94 15.20 -12.38
N VAL A 327 23.18 16.23 -12.06
CA VAL A 327 23.70 17.58 -11.77
C VAL A 327 23.51 17.84 -10.28
N CYS A 328 24.52 18.42 -9.67
CA CYS A 328 24.54 18.78 -8.26
C CYS A 328 24.72 20.28 -8.11
N SER A 329 24.22 20.83 -7.01
CA SER A 329 24.46 22.20 -6.57
C SER A 329 25.40 22.22 -5.36
N ALA A 330 26.03 23.37 -5.14
CA ALA A 330 26.62 23.76 -3.87
C ALA A 330 26.54 25.29 -3.75
N CYS A 331 26.32 25.80 -2.54
CA CYS A 331 26.22 27.23 -2.27
C CYS A 331 26.99 27.59 -1.00
N ASN A 332 27.73 28.71 -1.04
CA ASN A 332 28.57 29.20 0.05
C ASN A 332 28.31 30.69 0.31
N ASP A 333 28.33 31.09 1.59
CA ASP A 333 28.24 32.50 1.99
C ASP A 333 29.60 33.20 1.76
N ILE A 334 29.58 34.21 0.89
CA ILE A 334 30.74 35.05 0.53
C ILE A 334 30.62 36.49 1.05
N SER A 335 29.65 36.77 1.92
CA SER A 335 29.43 38.09 2.54
C SER A 335 30.68 38.58 3.32
N HIS A 336 31.51 37.65 3.79
CA HIS A 336 32.79 37.93 4.46
C HIS A 336 33.86 38.54 3.55
N ALA A 337 33.74 38.43 2.22
CA ALA A 337 34.65 39.03 1.25
C ALA A 337 34.21 40.43 0.80
N MET A 338 33.09 40.94 1.32
CA MET A 338 32.42 42.14 0.85
C MET A 338 32.93 43.41 1.56
N ASN A 339 33.37 44.39 0.78
CA ASN A 339 33.79 45.69 1.26
C ASN A 339 32.61 46.70 1.21
N LYS A 340 32.33 47.37 2.34
CA LYS A 340 31.33 48.46 2.43
C LYS A 340 32.05 49.81 2.36
N SER A 341 31.71 50.62 1.37
CA SER A 341 32.25 51.96 1.13
C SER A 341 31.13 53.01 1.08
N LYS A 342 31.47 54.29 1.29
CA LYS A 342 30.54 55.42 1.22
C LYS A 342 31.17 56.60 0.49
N GLY A 343 30.37 57.38 -0.22
CA GLY A 343 30.88 58.52 -0.99
C GLY A 343 29.81 59.50 -1.44
N LYS A 344 30.18 60.37 -2.38
CA LYS A 344 29.30 61.34 -3.04
C LYS A 344 29.49 61.28 -4.55
N THR A 345 28.39 61.27 -5.31
CA THR A 345 28.42 61.06 -6.78
C THR A 345 27.12 61.58 -7.42
N TYR A 346 27.10 61.69 -8.75
CA TYR A 346 25.94 62.06 -9.56
C TYR A 346 25.14 60.81 -10.01
N LEU A 347 23.85 60.96 -10.31
CA LEU A 347 22.97 59.87 -10.81
C LEU A 347 23.45 59.21 -12.12
N ARG A 348 24.39 59.81 -12.83
CA ARG A 348 24.93 59.30 -14.10
C ARG A 348 26.23 58.50 -13.92
N ASP A 349 26.84 58.54 -12.74
CA ASP A 349 28.15 57.92 -12.49
C ASP A 349 28.02 56.40 -12.36
N GLU A 350 28.96 55.66 -12.96
CA GLU A 350 28.87 54.21 -13.06
C GLU A 350 29.02 53.46 -11.73
N ILE A 351 29.44 54.18 -10.68
CA ILE A 351 29.64 53.67 -9.32
C ILE A 351 28.33 53.31 -8.61
N ILE A 352 27.19 53.81 -9.07
CA ILE A 352 25.85 53.44 -8.59
C ILE A 352 25.24 52.36 -9.48
N THR A 353 24.69 51.33 -8.85
CA THR A 353 24.05 50.19 -9.51
C THR A 353 22.60 50.53 -9.93
N LEU A 354 22.40 51.60 -10.70
CA LEU A 354 21.07 51.97 -11.19
C LEU A 354 20.59 51.00 -12.29
N PRO A 355 19.35 50.44 -12.20
CA PRO A 355 18.76 49.63 -13.27
C PRO A 355 18.37 50.46 -14.50
N ASP A 356 18.10 51.76 -14.34
CA ASP A 356 17.90 52.72 -15.43
C ASP A 356 18.82 53.94 -15.26
N ARG A 357 19.40 54.42 -16.36
CA ARG A 357 20.24 55.64 -16.41
C ARG A 357 19.66 56.71 -17.35
N ARG A 358 18.39 56.63 -17.74
CA ARG A 358 17.75 57.54 -18.72
C ARG A 358 17.68 59.00 -18.25
N ASN A 359 18.68 59.78 -18.66
CA ASN A 359 18.62 61.23 -18.90
C ASN A 359 18.16 62.16 -17.77
N PHE A 360 18.03 61.70 -16.52
CA PHE A 360 17.74 62.54 -15.35
C PHE A 360 18.64 63.79 -15.30
N PRO A 361 18.08 65.01 -15.21
CA PRO A 361 18.84 66.26 -15.17
C PRO A 361 19.46 66.47 -13.79
N ASP A 362 20.51 65.71 -13.50
CA ASP A 362 21.25 65.82 -12.25
C ASP A 362 22.28 66.96 -12.28
N SER A 363 22.39 67.63 -11.14
CA SER A 363 23.22 68.81 -10.91
C SER A 363 23.76 68.88 -9.48
N PHE A 364 23.51 67.85 -8.66
CA PHE A 364 23.89 67.80 -7.25
C PHE A 364 24.64 66.49 -6.93
N LEU A 365 25.51 66.53 -5.93
CA LEU A 365 26.21 65.34 -5.46
C LEU A 365 25.43 64.69 -4.31
N HIS A 366 25.00 63.45 -4.51
CA HIS A 366 24.18 62.70 -3.57
C HIS A 366 25.05 61.71 -2.78
N ASN A 367 24.73 61.49 -1.50
CA ASN A 367 25.41 60.48 -0.69
C ASN A 367 25.04 59.07 -1.16
N TYR A 368 26.01 58.16 -1.23
CA TYR A 368 25.77 56.76 -1.51
C TYR A 368 26.55 55.83 -0.58
N THR A 369 26.03 54.62 -0.43
CA THR A 369 26.69 53.47 0.19
C THR A 369 26.84 52.38 -0.87
N ARG A 370 28.01 51.74 -0.95
CA ARG A 370 28.35 50.74 -1.97
C ARG A 370 28.95 49.51 -1.31
N PHE A 371 28.50 48.35 -1.75
CA PHE A 371 28.98 47.04 -1.33
C PHE A 371 29.61 46.36 -2.55
N GLU A 372 30.84 45.87 -2.42
CA GLU A 372 31.54 45.22 -3.54
C GLU A 372 32.47 44.09 -3.10
N ILE A 373 32.60 43.08 -3.96
CA ILE A 373 33.60 42.01 -3.90
C ILE A 373 34.47 42.17 -5.16
N PRO A 374 35.61 42.88 -5.06
CA PRO A 374 36.44 43.23 -6.22
C PRO A 374 36.91 42.03 -7.04
N GLU A 375 37.22 40.91 -6.38
CA GLU A 375 37.72 39.66 -6.96
C GLU A 375 36.73 39.04 -7.96
N LEU A 376 35.43 39.20 -7.68
CA LEU A 376 34.32 38.75 -8.53
C LEU A 376 33.77 39.87 -9.43
N ASN A 377 34.29 41.10 -9.29
CA ASN A 377 33.72 42.31 -9.88
C ASN A 377 32.20 42.43 -9.60
N LEU A 378 31.75 41.99 -8.41
CA LEU A 378 30.35 41.97 -8.01
C LEU A 378 30.07 43.17 -7.10
N SER A 379 29.02 43.95 -7.37
CA SER A 379 28.69 45.11 -6.54
C SER A 379 27.23 45.56 -6.59
N ILE A 380 26.67 45.89 -5.44
CA ILE A 380 25.37 46.52 -5.27
C ILE A 380 25.53 47.87 -4.55
N SER A 381 24.87 48.91 -5.05
CA SER A 381 25.04 50.27 -4.54
C SER A 381 23.84 51.14 -4.88
N ASN A 382 23.41 51.91 -3.89
CA ASN A 382 22.29 52.84 -3.94
C ASN A 382 22.66 54.12 -3.18
N PHE A 383 21.87 55.17 -3.40
CA PHE A 383 21.92 56.37 -2.59
C PHE A 383 21.42 56.11 -1.16
N ASP A 384 21.95 56.86 -0.20
CA ASP A 384 21.58 56.75 1.22
C ASP A 384 20.11 57.16 1.44
N GLY A 385 19.43 56.53 2.40
CA GLY A 385 18.00 56.68 2.68
C GLY A 385 17.15 55.46 2.31
N PHE A 386 15.82 55.65 2.27
CA PHE A 386 14.86 54.61 1.87
C PHE A 386 14.67 54.50 0.34
N ARG A 387 15.06 55.55 -0.39
CA ARG A 387 15.06 55.70 -1.86
C ARG A 387 16.12 56.72 -2.25
N ALA A 388 16.40 56.86 -3.55
CA ALA A 388 17.21 57.94 -4.08
C ALA A 388 16.50 59.29 -3.87
N VAL A 389 16.88 60.00 -2.79
CA VAL A 389 16.11 61.16 -2.30
C VAL A 389 16.16 62.35 -3.25
N GLY A 390 14.99 62.76 -3.73
CA GLY A 390 14.81 64.03 -4.43
C GLY A 390 13.40 64.17 -5.00
N VAL A 391 12.88 65.40 -5.02
CA VAL A 391 11.44 65.67 -5.20
C VAL A 391 10.85 65.20 -6.55
N ASN A 392 11.68 64.92 -7.55
CA ASN A 392 11.30 64.30 -8.84
C ASN A 392 11.91 62.91 -9.07
N ILE A 393 12.65 62.36 -8.10
CA ILE A 393 13.43 61.12 -8.21
C ILE A 393 12.66 59.94 -7.60
N ASP A 394 11.89 60.20 -6.53
CA ASP A 394 11.20 59.19 -5.72
C ASP A 394 10.17 58.31 -6.46
N GLU A 395 9.69 58.70 -7.65
CA GLU A 395 8.77 57.89 -8.47
C GLU A 395 9.45 57.16 -9.64
N GLU A 396 10.53 57.71 -10.22
CA GLU A 396 11.13 57.20 -11.47
C GLU A 396 12.40 56.36 -11.27
N VAL A 397 13.22 56.63 -10.24
CA VAL A 397 14.48 55.90 -10.03
C VAL A 397 14.28 54.74 -9.05
N ARG A 398 14.49 53.51 -9.56
CA ARG A 398 14.48 52.28 -8.75
C ARG A 398 15.87 52.03 -8.17
N SER A 399 15.94 51.79 -6.87
CA SER A 399 17.14 51.23 -6.21
C SER A 399 17.33 49.77 -6.60
N ALA A 400 18.58 49.31 -6.74
CA ALA A 400 18.87 47.89 -6.91
C ALA A 400 18.65 47.12 -5.62
N GLU A 401 17.93 46.01 -5.72
CA GLU A 401 17.60 45.10 -4.58
C GLU A 401 18.40 43.79 -4.67
N VAL A 402 18.70 43.32 -5.88
CA VAL A 402 19.53 42.13 -6.14
C VAL A 402 20.44 42.39 -7.32
N THR A 403 21.69 41.92 -7.22
CA THR A 403 22.62 41.89 -8.35
C THR A 403 23.27 40.52 -8.45
N ALA A 404 23.52 40.04 -9.66
CA ALA A 404 24.22 38.77 -9.88
C ALA A 404 25.29 38.90 -10.96
N ARG A 405 26.43 38.24 -10.74
CA ARG A 405 27.45 37.99 -11.76
C ARG A 405 27.70 36.49 -11.86
N SER A 406 28.35 36.04 -12.92
CA SER A 406 28.47 34.61 -13.21
C SER A 406 29.73 34.23 -13.97
N THR A 407 30.05 32.94 -13.98
CA THR A 407 31.24 32.36 -14.62
C THR A 407 31.05 30.88 -14.92
N TYR A 408 31.66 30.38 -16.00
CA TYR A 408 31.85 28.93 -16.21
C TYR A 408 33.26 28.43 -15.85
N ASN A 409 34.16 29.33 -15.46
CA ASN A 409 35.56 29.05 -15.19
C ASN A 409 35.77 28.86 -13.67
N PRO A 410 36.11 27.65 -13.18
CA PRO A 410 36.28 27.41 -11.74
C PRO A 410 37.25 28.41 -11.07
N GLY A 411 38.35 28.76 -11.74
CA GLY A 411 39.34 29.70 -11.21
C GLY A 411 38.96 31.19 -11.30
N ARG A 412 37.69 31.52 -11.60
CA ARG A 412 37.09 32.85 -11.34
C ARG A 412 36.01 32.83 -10.25
N THR A 413 35.85 31.72 -9.54
CA THR A 413 35.02 31.63 -8.32
C THR A 413 35.87 31.82 -7.07
N LEU A 414 35.27 32.26 -5.97
CA LEU A 414 35.95 32.33 -4.67
C LEU A 414 36.07 30.96 -4.00
N THR A 415 35.03 30.12 -4.12
CA THR A 415 34.89 28.89 -3.33
C THR A 415 34.93 27.60 -4.16
N PHE A 416 34.67 27.68 -5.47
CA PHE A 416 34.48 26.52 -6.35
C PHE A 416 35.64 26.22 -7.30
N GLY A 417 36.81 26.84 -7.11
CA GLY A 417 38.02 26.61 -7.93
C GLY A 417 38.53 25.16 -7.99
N HIS A 418 38.01 24.29 -7.12
CA HIS A 418 38.28 22.84 -7.10
C HIS A 418 37.30 22.01 -7.94
N LEU A 419 36.15 22.56 -8.38
CA LEU A 419 35.10 21.84 -9.10
C LEU A 419 35.43 21.72 -10.60
N GLN A 420 36.26 20.73 -10.94
CA GLN A 420 36.68 20.44 -12.32
C GLN A 420 35.54 19.94 -13.25
N SER A 421 34.32 19.75 -12.73
CA SER A 421 33.11 19.40 -13.49
C SER A 421 32.04 20.50 -13.47
N MET A 422 32.40 21.73 -13.07
CA MET A 422 31.49 22.88 -13.00
C MET A 422 30.88 23.18 -14.37
N ILE A 423 29.56 23.34 -14.37
CA ILE A 423 28.74 23.79 -15.49
C ILE A 423 28.75 25.33 -15.48
N PHE A 424 28.36 25.91 -14.34
CA PHE A 424 28.22 27.35 -14.19
C PHE A 424 28.18 27.72 -12.70
N SER A 425 28.64 28.94 -12.37
CA SER A 425 28.51 29.54 -11.04
C SER A 425 27.88 30.92 -11.14
N PHE A 426 27.08 31.27 -10.13
CA PHE A 426 26.50 32.60 -9.92
C PHE A 426 26.91 33.14 -8.56
N SER A 427 27.36 34.38 -8.54
CA SER A 427 27.66 35.14 -7.33
C SER A 427 26.59 36.22 -7.19
N VAL A 428 25.74 36.12 -6.17
CA VAL A 428 24.52 36.93 -6.00
C VAL A 428 24.62 37.77 -4.73
N MET A 429 24.53 39.10 -4.86
CA MET A 429 24.30 40.03 -3.75
C MET A 429 22.82 40.35 -3.63
N SER A 430 22.29 40.33 -2.42
CA SER A 430 20.89 40.60 -2.09
C SER A 430 20.76 41.57 -0.93
N ALA A 431 19.98 42.63 -1.14
CA ALA A 431 19.45 43.47 -0.08
C ALA A 431 18.46 42.69 0.80
N SER A 432 18.40 43.05 2.07
CA SER A 432 17.57 42.48 3.13
C SER A 432 16.08 42.60 2.83
N THR A 433 15.28 41.78 3.50
CA THR A 433 13.81 41.90 3.46
C THR A 433 13.33 43.23 4.04
N ASP A 434 14.07 43.82 4.97
CA ASP A 434 13.65 45.04 5.68
C ASP A 434 14.01 46.31 4.91
N TYR A 435 15.06 46.32 4.09
CA TYR A 435 15.25 47.36 3.07
C TYR A 435 14.16 47.29 1.99
N ARG A 436 13.91 46.10 1.42
CA ARG A 436 12.84 45.90 0.40
C ARG A 436 11.45 46.28 0.92
N GLN A 437 11.18 46.05 2.21
CA GLN A 437 9.93 46.45 2.88
C GLN A 437 9.94 47.90 3.43
N ARG A 438 10.98 48.70 3.15
CA ARG A 438 11.15 50.11 3.56
C ARG A 438 11.14 50.36 5.08
N LYS A 439 11.61 49.39 5.86
CA LYS A 439 11.83 49.51 7.32
C LYS A 439 13.25 49.99 7.64
N GLN A 440 14.22 49.66 6.79
CA GLN A 440 15.65 49.97 6.95
C GLN A 440 16.12 50.92 5.85
N ARG A 441 17.14 51.73 6.14
CA ARG A 441 17.75 52.67 5.19
C ARG A 441 19.03 52.07 4.60
N TRP A 442 19.36 52.42 3.36
CA TRP A 442 20.47 51.81 2.64
C TRP A 442 21.84 52.00 3.30
N GLU A 443 22.06 53.12 4.00
CA GLU A 443 23.33 53.40 4.67
C GLU A 443 23.54 52.54 5.94
N ASP A 444 22.44 52.04 6.52
CA ASP A 444 22.34 51.17 7.70
C ASP A 444 22.17 49.69 7.31
N GLU A 445 22.11 49.37 6.02
CA GLU A 445 21.80 48.03 5.47
C GLU A 445 22.95 47.03 5.67
N ASP A 446 22.62 45.75 5.87
CA ASP A 446 23.55 44.63 5.78
C ASP A 446 23.19 43.74 4.57
N VAL A 447 23.91 43.94 3.46
CA VAL A 447 23.77 43.14 2.24
C VAL A 447 24.31 41.72 2.47
N THR A 448 23.62 40.73 1.92
CA THR A 448 24.08 39.32 1.89
C THR A 448 24.66 38.99 0.53
N ALA A 449 25.70 38.14 0.48
CA ALA A 449 26.31 37.68 -0.75
C ALA A 449 26.54 36.15 -0.73
N ASN A 450 26.05 35.44 -1.74
CA ASN A 450 26.19 33.99 -1.88
C ASN A 450 26.84 33.63 -3.22
N GLU A 451 27.72 32.63 -3.22
CA GLU A 451 28.23 31.99 -4.43
C GLU A 451 27.60 30.61 -4.57
N CYS A 452 27.00 30.31 -5.72
CA CYS A 452 26.31 29.06 -5.99
C CYS A 452 26.76 28.45 -7.33
N ALA A 453 27.24 27.21 -7.30
CA ALA A 453 27.67 26.47 -8.49
C ALA A 453 26.76 25.29 -8.81
N LEU A 454 26.54 25.06 -10.11
CA LEU A 454 26.02 23.84 -10.68
C LEU A 454 27.17 23.06 -11.32
N TYR A 455 27.26 21.76 -11.06
CA TYR A 455 28.33 20.90 -11.57
C TYR A 455 27.80 19.50 -11.93
N PHE A 456 28.42 18.86 -12.92
CA PHE A 456 28.12 17.46 -13.22
C PHE A 456 28.67 16.57 -12.11
N CYS A 457 27.84 15.63 -11.64
CA CYS A 457 28.17 14.70 -10.57
C CYS A 457 27.66 13.29 -10.89
N THR A 458 28.04 12.34 -10.05
CA THR A 458 27.50 10.99 -10.02
C THR A 458 26.86 10.75 -8.65
N ASN A 459 25.63 10.27 -8.66
CA ASN A 459 24.85 9.98 -7.45
C ASN A 459 24.54 8.49 -7.38
N VAL A 460 24.69 7.88 -6.20
CA VAL A 460 24.20 6.53 -5.90
C VAL A 460 22.82 6.66 -5.27
N TYR A 461 21.82 6.05 -5.88
CA TYR A 461 20.42 6.10 -5.44
C TYR A 461 20.00 4.79 -4.80
N GLN A 462 19.19 4.88 -3.75
CA GLN A 462 18.36 3.79 -3.26
C GLN A 462 16.90 4.19 -3.45
N SER A 463 16.16 3.40 -4.23
CA SER A 463 14.81 3.75 -4.68
C SER A 463 13.82 2.66 -4.33
N VAL A 464 12.70 3.05 -3.72
CA VAL A 464 11.58 2.19 -3.38
C VAL A 464 10.30 2.87 -3.84
N VAL A 465 9.40 2.12 -4.44
CA VAL A 465 8.04 2.56 -4.74
C VAL A 465 7.11 1.77 -3.83
N GLU A 466 6.32 2.48 -3.01
CA GLU A 466 5.29 1.92 -2.13
C GLU A 466 3.97 2.61 -2.47
N GLN A 467 2.88 1.85 -2.65
CA GLN A 467 1.57 2.38 -3.03
C GLN A 467 1.60 3.32 -4.26
N ASN A 468 2.48 3.01 -5.22
CA ASN A 468 2.78 3.80 -6.42
C ASN A 468 3.43 5.18 -6.17
N VAL A 469 3.94 5.45 -4.97
CA VAL A 469 4.72 6.66 -4.64
C VAL A 469 6.22 6.32 -4.62
N LEU A 470 7.03 7.04 -5.39
CA LEU A 470 8.49 6.92 -5.36
C LEU A 470 9.08 7.62 -4.11
N HIS A 471 9.74 6.83 -3.28
CA HIS A 471 10.62 7.22 -2.20
C HIS A 471 12.06 6.92 -2.61
N GLU A 472 12.88 7.96 -2.75
CA GLU A 472 14.25 7.83 -3.24
C GLU A 472 15.21 8.60 -2.35
N LYS A 473 16.37 7.98 -2.07
CA LYS A 473 17.43 8.53 -1.24
C LYS A 473 18.75 8.50 -2.01
N VAL A 474 19.46 9.62 -2.04
CA VAL A 474 20.88 9.65 -2.45
C VAL A 474 21.71 9.10 -1.29
N ILE A 475 22.43 8.00 -1.51
CA ILE A 475 23.39 7.42 -0.56
C ILE A 475 24.66 8.26 -0.54
N SER A 476 25.18 8.60 -1.72
CA SER A 476 26.42 9.35 -1.91
C SER A 476 26.38 10.16 -3.20
N SER A 477 27.13 11.26 -3.23
CA SER A 477 27.34 12.11 -4.40
C SER A 477 28.82 12.40 -4.59
N ARG A 478 29.32 12.33 -5.83
CA ARG A 478 30.75 12.44 -6.17
C ARG A 478 30.95 13.24 -7.47
N ALA A 479 32.00 14.05 -7.54
CA ALA A 479 32.35 14.87 -8.71
C ALA A 479 33.73 14.50 -9.30
N ASN A 480 34.21 13.28 -9.03
CA ASN A 480 35.55 12.82 -9.35
C ASN A 480 35.75 12.73 -10.87
N ARG A 481 36.36 13.75 -11.48
CA ARG A 481 36.67 13.81 -12.92
C ARG A 481 37.92 13.01 -13.27
N ASN A 482 37.87 12.22 -14.33
CA ASN A 482 39.04 11.67 -14.98
C ASN A 482 39.81 12.78 -15.73
N LEU A 483 41.01 13.14 -15.28
CA LEU A 483 41.86 14.15 -15.92
C LEU A 483 42.42 13.73 -17.29
N ASP A 484 42.31 12.45 -17.63
CA ASP A 484 42.67 11.91 -18.94
C ASP A 484 41.49 11.90 -19.93
N SER A 485 40.34 12.45 -19.52
CA SER A 485 39.16 12.68 -20.37
C SER A 485 39.03 14.14 -20.84
N PHE A 486 38.09 14.40 -21.76
CA PHE A 486 37.82 15.74 -22.31
C PHE A 486 39.04 16.39 -22.99
N LEU A 487 39.68 15.64 -23.90
CA LEU A 487 40.91 16.03 -24.63
C LEU A 487 40.68 16.17 -26.14
N THR A 488 41.56 16.89 -26.84
CA THR A 488 41.44 17.22 -28.28
C THR A 488 42.47 16.48 -29.14
N GLY A 489 42.00 15.94 -30.27
CA GLY A 489 42.82 15.34 -31.33
C GLY A 489 43.11 13.84 -31.15
N GLU A 490 43.69 13.23 -32.18
CA GLU A 490 43.90 11.77 -32.25
C GLU A 490 45.34 11.34 -31.88
N ASN A 491 46.27 12.30 -31.77
CA ASN A 491 47.71 12.04 -31.59
C ASN A 491 48.18 12.36 -30.16
N LEU A 492 49.10 11.54 -29.63
CA LEU A 492 49.68 11.66 -28.28
C LEU A 492 50.20 13.07 -27.93
N ASN A 493 50.85 13.75 -28.88
CA ASN A 493 51.35 15.11 -28.67
C ASN A 493 50.22 16.14 -28.43
N ASN A 494 49.05 15.94 -29.04
CA ASN A 494 47.89 16.81 -28.85
C ASN A 494 47.24 16.57 -27.48
N PHE A 495 47.29 15.35 -26.95
CA PHE A 495 46.81 15.07 -25.59
C PHE A 495 47.64 15.79 -24.53
N THR A 496 48.97 15.77 -24.62
CA THR A 496 49.85 16.51 -23.69
C THR A 496 49.60 18.02 -23.76
N LEU A 497 49.43 18.57 -24.97
CA LEU A 497 49.09 19.98 -25.16
C LEU A 497 47.70 20.32 -24.60
N THR A 498 46.71 19.45 -24.78
CA THR A 498 45.34 19.68 -24.28
C THR A 498 45.25 19.51 -22.77
N LYS A 499 45.99 18.58 -22.14
CA LYS A 499 46.07 18.49 -20.68
C LYS A 499 46.64 19.77 -20.06
N ALA A 500 47.69 20.33 -20.68
CA ALA A 500 48.25 21.62 -20.26
C ALA A 500 47.29 22.79 -20.48
N PHE A 501 46.58 22.83 -21.62
CA PHE A 501 45.59 23.85 -21.91
C PHE A 501 44.35 23.77 -20.98
N ASN A 502 43.85 22.57 -20.70
CA ASN A 502 42.79 22.33 -19.72
C ASN A 502 43.23 22.84 -18.34
N ALA A 503 44.44 22.54 -17.88
CA ALA A 503 44.97 23.07 -16.61
C ALA A 503 45.10 24.61 -16.62
N TYR A 504 45.61 25.19 -17.71
CA TYR A 504 45.70 26.65 -17.91
C TYR A 504 44.32 27.35 -17.88
N MET A 505 43.26 26.66 -18.31
CA MET A 505 41.87 27.11 -18.28
C MET A 505 41.11 26.66 -17.02
N ASN A 506 41.81 26.31 -15.93
CA ASN A 506 41.25 25.81 -14.66
C ASN A 506 40.23 24.67 -14.84
N TYR A 507 40.48 23.79 -15.81
CA TYR A 507 39.65 22.67 -16.23
C TYR A 507 38.24 23.02 -16.76
N SER A 508 37.98 24.30 -17.08
CA SER A 508 36.70 24.80 -17.62
C SER A 508 36.13 23.92 -18.73
N LEU A 509 34.85 23.56 -18.62
CA LEU A 509 34.18 22.70 -19.59
C LEU A 509 33.85 23.40 -20.91
N HIS A 510 33.79 24.73 -20.92
CA HIS A 510 33.52 25.57 -22.09
C HIS A 510 34.44 26.81 -22.10
N ILE A 511 34.67 27.39 -23.29
CA ILE A 511 35.60 28.52 -23.47
C ILE A 511 34.94 29.71 -24.19
N GLY A 512 33.89 29.48 -24.96
CA GLY A 512 33.16 30.47 -25.78
C GLY A 512 32.82 29.88 -27.16
N ILE A 513 32.33 30.71 -28.08
CA ILE A 513 32.10 30.32 -29.50
C ILE A 513 33.40 29.89 -30.22
N LEU A 514 34.57 30.24 -29.69
CA LEU A 514 35.88 29.76 -30.14
C LEU A 514 36.41 28.74 -29.10
N ASP A 515 36.24 27.45 -29.40
CA ASP A 515 36.63 26.32 -28.55
C ASP A 515 37.32 25.25 -29.43
N SER A 516 37.54 24.03 -28.92
CA SER A 516 38.05 22.90 -29.71
C SER A 516 37.27 21.61 -29.41
N PRO A 517 37.00 20.79 -30.43
CA PRO A 517 36.40 19.47 -30.26
C PRO A 517 37.15 18.64 -29.22
N ARG A 518 36.43 18.15 -28.21
CA ARG A 518 36.97 17.30 -27.14
C ARG A 518 36.23 15.97 -27.08
N THR A 519 36.90 14.93 -26.59
CA THR A 519 36.27 13.65 -26.23
C THR A 519 35.22 13.86 -25.13
N ASP A 520 34.37 12.85 -24.87
CA ASP A 520 33.47 12.86 -23.71
C ASP A 520 34.24 13.16 -22.39
N LEU A 521 33.59 13.91 -21.50
CA LEU A 521 33.99 14.12 -20.12
C LEU A 521 33.67 12.83 -19.35
N GLN A 522 34.60 12.34 -18.54
CA GLN A 522 34.37 11.16 -17.70
C GLN A 522 34.38 11.52 -16.21
N LEU A 523 33.32 11.10 -15.52
CA LEU A 523 33.26 11.03 -14.06
C LEU A 523 33.43 9.58 -13.60
N LEU A 524 34.00 9.40 -12.40
CA LEU A 524 34.37 8.10 -11.85
C LEU A 524 33.72 7.89 -10.47
N ILE A 525 33.35 6.64 -10.18
CA ILE A 525 33.18 6.15 -8.80
C ILE A 525 34.12 4.96 -8.67
N SER A 526 35.08 5.01 -7.74
CA SER A 526 35.96 3.86 -7.54
C SER A 526 35.22 2.69 -6.90
N ARG A 527 35.65 1.46 -7.20
CA ARG A 527 35.04 0.25 -6.62
C ARG A 527 35.07 0.23 -5.09
N ASP A 528 36.11 0.81 -4.48
CA ASP A 528 36.31 0.86 -3.03
C ASP A 528 35.39 1.90 -2.38
N GLU A 529 35.14 3.04 -3.05
CA GLU A 529 34.08 3.99 -2.66
C GLU A 529 32.69 3.35 -2.77
N TYR A 530 32.39 2.70 -3.89
CA TYR A 530 31.07 2.08 -4.13
C TYR A 530 30.78 0.94 -3.14
N PHE A 531 31.77 0.10 -2.84
CA PHE A 531 31.64 -0.93 -1.80
C PHE A 531 31.43 -0.33 -0.41
N LYS A 532 32.11 0.78 -0.07
CA LYS A 532 31.88 1.50 1.19
C LYS A 532 30.48 2.11 1.28
N ASP A 533 29.94 2.59 0.17
CA ASP A 533 28.61 3.22 0.11
C ASP A 533 27.46 2.20 0.12
N THR A 534 27.64 1.02 -0.50
CA THR A 534 26.55 0.08 -0.81
C THR A 534 26.71 -1.33 -0.22
N GLY A 535 27.92 -1.73 0.19
CA GLY A 535 28.26 -3.12 0.51
C GLY A 535 28.43 -4.05 -0.71
N VAL A 536 28.25 -3.54 -1.94
CA VAL A 536 28.35 -4.33 -3.17
C VAL A 536 29.76 -4.20 -3.76
N ALA A 537 30.45 -5.32 -3.97
CA ALA A 537 31.78 -5.35 -4.57
C ALA A 537 31.71 -5.24 -6.11
N LEU A 538 32.67 -4.53 -6.70
CA LEU A 538 32.82 -4.38 -8.15
C LEU A 538 34.22 -4.82 -8.61
N GLU A 539 34.31 -5.32 -9.83
CA GLU A 539 35.58 -5.73 -10.45
C GLU A 539 36.43 -4.50 -10.85
N GLU A 540 35.80 -3.54 -11.53
CA GLU A 540 36.40 -2.28 -12.01
C GLU A 540 35.67 -1.03 -11.48
N ASP A 541 36.33 0.13 -11.59
CA ASP A 541 35.76 1.43 -11.29
C ASP A 541 34.68 1.84 -12.30
N LEU A 542 33.57 2.40 -11.81
CA LEU A 542 32.45 2.80 -12.65
C LEU A 542 32.75 4.12 -13.36
N ARG A 543 32.48 4.16 -14.66
CA ARG A 543 32.77 5.31 -15.54
C ARG A 543 31.49 5.86 -16.14
N PHE A 544 31.33 7.18 -16.07
CA PHE A 544 30.14 7.88 -16.54
C PHE A 544 30.55 8.93 -17.56
N ASN A 545 30.03 8.81 -18.78
CA ASN A 545 30.42 9.64 -19.92
C ASN A 545 29.41 10.79 -20.11
N ILE A 546 29.90 12.01 -20.31
CA ILE A 546 29.07 13.18 -20.63
C ILE A 546 29.64 13.80 -21.90
N SER A 547 28.84 13.88 -22.96
CA SER A 547 29.37 14.27 -24.27
C SER A 547 29.78 15.74 -24.31
N HIS A 548 30.77 16.04 -25.15
CA HIS A 548 31.19 17.41 -25.44
C HIS A 548 30.04 18.25 -26.03
N ASN A 549 29.10 17.62 -26.77
CA ASN A 549 27.86 18.26 -27.20
C ASN A 549 27.03 18.77 -26.02
N THR A 550 26.80 17.94 -25.00
CA THR A 550 25.98 18.32 -23.84
C THR A 550 26.70 19.34 -22.96
N ALA A 551 27.97 19.11 -22.65
CA ALA A 551 28.73 20.04 -21.81
C ALA A 551 28.85 21.43 -22.47
N GLY A 552 29.23 21.50 -23.75
CA GLY A 552 29.38 22.77 -24.47
C GLY A 552 28.05 23.50 -24.65
N SER A 553 27.05 22.82 -25.22
CA SER A 553 25.78 23.49 -25.59
C SER A 553 24.90 23.88 -24.40
N LEU A 554 24.98 23.17 -23.26
CA LEU A 554 24.32 23.58 -22.02
C LEU A 554 24.98 24.84 -21.44
N ILE A 555 26.32 24.85 -21.32
CA ILE A 555 27.04 25.96 -20.71
C ILE A 555 26.95 27.23 -21.56
N GLU A 556 27.05 27.11 -22.89
CA GLU A 556 26.90 28.24 -23.80
C GLU A 556 25.47 28.81 -23.75
N TRP A 557 24.44 27.96 -23.71
CA TRP A 557 23.06 28.44 -23.57
C TRP A 557 22.81 29.12 -22.23
N ILE A 558 23.41 28.64 -21.13
CA ILE A 558 23.35 29.36 -19.84
C ILE A 558 24.08 30.71 -19.96
N ALA A 559 25.30 30.73 -20.50
CA ALA A 559 26.12 31.93 -20.62
C ALA A 559 25.46 33.00 -21.51
N VAL A 560 25.12 32.67 -22.75
CA VAL A 560 24.58 33.61 -23.75
C VAL A 560 23.08 33.79 -23.56
N GLY A 561 22.33 32.69 -23.44
CA GLY A 561 20.87 32.68 -23.41
C GLY A 561 20.25 33.07 -22.06
N LEU A 562 20.82 32.61 -20.94
CA LEU A 562 20.30 32.92 -19.59
C LEU A 562 20.98 34.11 -18.89
N THR A 563 22.20 34.50 -19.29
CA THR A 563 22.86 35.71 -18.71
C THR A 563 23.06 36.87 -19.69
N GLY A 564 22.66 36.74 -20.96
CA GLY A 564 22.62 37.85 -21.91
C GLY A 564 23.99 38.31 -22.43
N ARG A 565 25.04 37.54 -22.13
CA ARG A 565 26.42 37.87 -22.49
C ARG A 565 26.54 38.05 -24.00
N LYS A 566 26.97 39.24 -24.41
CA LYS A 566 27.29 39.54 -25.81
C LYS A 566 28.55 38.77 -26.18
N ASP A 567 28.42 37.70 -26.95
CA ASP A 567 29.56 36.90 -27.39
C ASP A 567 30.34 37.66 -28.49
N THR A 568 31.17 38.60 -28.03
CA THR A 568 32.14 39.28 -28.89
C THR A 568 33.34 38.35 -29.07
N ALA A 569 33.86 38.25 -30.29
CA ALA A 569 35.08 37.51 -30.62
C ALA A 569 36.36 38.20 -30.09
N SER A 570 36.27 38.87 -28.94
CA SER A 570 37.39 39.44 -28.21
C SER A 570 38.08 38.35 -27.39
N ASN A 571 39.41 38.42 -27.26
CA ASN A 571 40.21 37.38 -26.61
C ASN A 571 40.15 37.42 -25.07
N VAL A 572 39.02 37.89 -24.50
CA VAL A 572 38.79 37.98 -23.06
C VAL A 572 37.69 36.98 -22.69
N PRO A 573 38.03 35.69 -22.47
CA PRO A 573 37.06 34.73 -21.99
C PRO A 573 36.53 35.17 -20.62
N ASP A 574 35.23 34.92 -20.42
CA ASP A 574 34.56 34.92 -19.12
C ASP A 574 34.35 36.29 -18.43
N GLU A 575 34.28 37.37 -19.21
CA GLU A 575 33.56 38.59 -18.76
C GLU A 575 32.05 38.43 -18.96
N THR A 576 31.29 38.47 -17.87
CA THR A 576 29.81 38.46 -17.85
C THR A 576 29.28 39.85 -17.49
N GLU A 577 28.09 40.20 -17.97
CA GLU A 577 27.44 41.46 -17.62
C GLU A 577 26.85 41.38 -16.21
N LEU A 578 26.88 42.48 -15.46
CA LEU A 578 26.29 42.54 -14.12
C LEU A 578 24.76 42.56 -14.26
N LEU A 579 24.09 41.50 -13.82
CA LEU A 579 22.64 41.43 -13.78
C LEU A 579 22.14 42.27 -12.59
N VAL A 580 21.09 43.06 -12.80
CA VAL A 580 20.51 43.97 -11.79
C VAL A 580 18.99 43.85 -11.77
N TYR A 581 18.41 43.71 -10.58
CA TYR A 581 16.97 43.77 -10.33
C TYR A 581 16.65 44.91 -9.36
N PRO A 582 15.51 45.62 -9.52
CA PRO A 582 14.45 45.42 -10.52
C PRO A 582 14.74 46.14 -11.85
N TRP A 583 14.51 45.47 -12.98
CA TRP A 583 14.85 46.01 -14.31
C TRP A 583 13.97 47.21 -14.75
N ALA A 584 14.47 47.95 -15.75
CA ALA A 584 13.96 49.23 -16.22
C ALA A 584 12.93 49.10 -17.37
N ALA A 585 11.65 49.33 -17.06
CA ALA A 585 10.56 49.24 -18.04
C ALA A 585 10.80 50.13 -19.27
N GLY A 586 10.98 49.50 -20.44
CA GLY A 586 11.16 50.18 -21.72
C GLY A 586 12.57 50.13 -22.33
N THR A 587 13.56 49.51 -21.68
CA THR A 587 14.75 49.02 -22.41
C THR A 587 14.34 47.91 -23.39
N SER A 588 14.88 47.91 -24.61
CA SER A 588 14.47 46.96 -25.65
C SER A 588 14.64 45.49 -25.20
N PRO A 589 13.66 44.59 -25.45
CA PRO A 589 13.58 43.25 -24.85
C PRO A 589 14.54 42.21 -25.50
N GLY A 590 15.80 42.58 -25.71
CA GLY A 590 16.79 41.75 -26.42
C GLY A 590 18.24 42.00 -26.02
N LYS A 591 18.49 42.44 -24.76
CA LYS A 591 19.86 42.68 -24.26
C LYS A 591 20.18 42.18 -22.85
N THR A 592 19.19 41.81 -22.04
CA THR A 592 19.35 41.12 -20.76
C THR A 592 18.20 40.13 -20.56
N PRO A 593 18.47 38.88 -20.15
CA PRO A 593 17.45 37.96 -19.66
C PRO A 593 16.90 38.47 -18.31
N THR A 594 15.80 39.20 -18.41
CA THR A 594 15.07 39.78 -17.27
C THR A 594 14.67 38.72 -16.24
N ASP A 595 14.40 37.50 -16.71
CA ASP A 595 13.61 36.50 -16.00
C ASP A 595 14.43 35.67 -14.99
N LEU A 596 15.77 35.65 -15.14
CA LEU A 596 16.66 34.95 -14.21
C LEU A 596 16.91 35.79 -12.95
N VAL A 597 17.24 37.07 -13.10
CA VAL A 597 17.51 37.95 -11.96
C VAL A 597 16.23 38.32 -11.19
N THR A 598 15.05 38.26 -11.84
CA THR A 598 13.75 38.26 -11.13
C THR A 598 13.55 36.98 -10.30
N SER A 599 13.97 35.81 -10.79
CA SER A 599 13.88 34.54 -10.03
C SER A 599 14.80 34.56 -8.79
N PHE A 600 16.01 35.13 -8.91
CA PHE A 600 16.87 35.39 -7.74
C PHE A 600 16.26 36.39 -6.75
N ALA A 601 15.50 37.38 -7.23
CA ALA A 601 14.84 38.36 -6.36
C ALA A 601 13.57 37.83 -5.68
N ALA A 602 12.84 36.91 -6.32
CA ALA A 602 11.67 36.21 -5.76
C ALA A 602 12.07 35.13 -4.75
N SER A 603 13.20 34.47 -4.96
CA SER A 603 13.68 33.39 -4.08
C SER A 603 13.96 33.86 -2.65
N GLN A 604 13.37 33.14 -1.70
CA GLN A 604 13.64 33.31 -0.27
C GLN A 604 14.92 32.58 0.18
N ASN A 605 15.44 31.65 -0.63
CA ASN A 605 16.63 30.86 -0.32
C ASN A 605 17.30 30.41 -1.63
N ILE A 606 18.39 31.09 -1.99
CA ILE A 606 19.13 30.82 -3.24
C ILE A 606 19.68 29.39 -3.27
N SER A 607 20.14 28.82 -2.14
CA SER A 607 20.61 27.42 -2.11
C SER A 607 19.52 26.46 -2.56
N ARG A 608 18.32 26.61 -2.01
CA ARG A 608 17.17 25.80 -2.39
C ARG A 608 16.82 25.96 -3.87
N THR A 609 16.86 27.17 -4.41
CA THR A 609 16.64 27.39 -5.86
C THR A 609 17.68 26.64 -6.71
N PHE A 610 18.95 26.64 -6.32
CA PHE A 610 20.00 25.89 -7.04
C PHE A 610 19.86 24.36 -6.87
N GLU A 611 19.43 23.88 -5.70
CA GLU A 611 19.06 22.48 -5.46
C GLU A 611 17.91 22.04 -6.39
N MET A 612 16.89 22.89 -6.58
CA MET A 612 15.78 22.60 -7.50
C MET A 612 16.22 22.56 -8.97
N VAL A 613 17.11 23.45 -9.42
CA VAL A 613 17.71 23.39 -10.77
C VAL A 613 18.55 22.13 -10.97
N ALA A 614 19.38 21.77 -9.98
CA ALA A 614 20.20 20.56 -10.01
C ALA A 614 19.34 19.27 -10.05
N ALA A 615 18.28 19.21 -9.23
CA ALA A 615 17.31 18.13 -9.24
C ALA A 615 16.54 18.05 -10.58
N SER A 616 16.16 19.20 -11.15
CA SER A 616 15.44 19.26 -12.44
C SER A 616 16.28 18.74 -13.60
N LEU A 617 17.54 19.19 -13.71
CA LEU A 617 18.49 18.66 -14.68
C LEU A 617 18.72 17.16 -14.48
N THR A 618 18.81 16.69 -13.22
CA THR A 618 18.94 15.26 -12.90
C THR A 618 17.71 14.44 -13.32
N LYS A 619 16.50 14.98 -13.14
CA LYS A 619 15.23 14.40 -13.65
C LYS A 619 15.25 14.31 -15.18
N TRP A 620 15.64 15.36 -15.90
CA TRP A 620 15.77 15.32 -17.37
C TRP A 620 16.80 14.26 -17.82
N ILE A 621 17.98 14.22 -17.20
CA ILE A 621 19.05 13.24 -17.47
C ILE A 621 18.51 11.81 -17.36
N ARG A 622 17.90 11.47 -16.22
CA ARG A 622 17.42 10.09 -15.93
C ARG A 622 16.19 9.71 -16.74
N ASN A 623 15.28 10.65 -16.98
CA ASN A 623 14.08 10.39 -17.81
C ASN A 623 14.45 10.12 -19.28
N ARG A 624 15.51 10.78 -19.79
CA ARG A 624 15.99 10.59 -21.17
C ARG A 624 16.46 9.15 -21.45
N SER A 625 17.03 8.46 -20.47
CA SER A 625 17.55 7.09 -20.62
C SER A 625 16.59 5.99 -20.16
N LEU A 626 15.45 6.31 -19.55
CA LEU A 626 14.42 5.32 -19.16
C LEU A 626 13.96 4.42 -20.33
N GLN A 627 13.98 4.93 -21.57
CA GLN A 627 13.60 4.14 -22.76
C GLN A 627 14.76 3.36 -23.40
N SER A 628 16.01 3.64 -23.06
CA SER A 628 17.20 3.11 -23.75
C SER A 628 18.15 2.28 -22.88
N ASP A 629 18.30 2.64 -21.60
CA ASP A 629 19.14 1.98 -20.59
C ASP A 629 18.51 2.14 -19.18
N PRO A 630 17.26 1.68 -18.96
CA PRO A 630 16.64 1.73 -17.64
C PRO A 630 17.29 0.75 -16.67
N TYR A 631 17.30 1.09 -15.39
CA TYR A 631 17.74 0.17 -14.34
C TYR A 631 16.57 -0.76 -13.92
N PRO A 632 16.74 -2.09 -14.03
CA PRO A 632 15.68 -3.05 -13.67
C PRO A 632 15.53 -3.15 -12.15
N GLY A 633 14.30 -3.36 -11.68
CA GLY A 633 14.01 -3.56 -10.26
C GLY A 633 13.56 -4.97 -9.92
N THR A 634 13.13 -5.14 -8.67
CA THR A 634 12.28 -6.24 -8.21
C THR A 634 10.88 -5.69 -7.93
N MET A 635 9.84 -6.51 -8.09
CA MET A 635 8.46 -6.12 -7.77
C MET A 635 7.84 -7.12 -6.79
N LYS A 636 7.02 -6.61 -5.87
CA LYS A 636 6.22 -7.42 -4.94
C LYS A 636 4.77 -7.41 -5.40
N VAL A 637 4.12 -8.56 -5.27
CA VAL A 637 2.66 -8.71 -5.44
C VAL A 637 2.08 -9.32 -4.17
N TRP A 638 0.97 -8.73 -3.70
CA TRP A 638 0.21 -9.24 -2.58
C TRP A 638 -0.56 -10.50 -2.98
N GLU A 639 -0.10 -11.67 -2.52
CA GLU A 639 -0.69 -12.96 -2.86
C GLU A 639 -1.45 -13.55 -1.66
N ILE A 640 -2.73 -13.89 -1.86
CA ILE A 640 -3.55 -14.53 -0.84
C ILE A 640 -3.36 -16.05 -0.93
N LYS A 641 -2.83 -16.66 0.14
CA LYS A 641 -2.61 -18.11 0.28
C LYS A 641 -3.61 -18.74 1.24
N ILE A 642 -3.95 -20.00 0.97
CA ILE A 642 -4.83 -20.83 1.80
C ILE A 642 -3.98 -21.48 2.91
N ARG A 643 -4.35 -21.27 4.17
CA ARG A 643 -3.74 -21.94 5.35
C ARG A 643 -4.78 -22.80 6.06
N VAL A 644 -4.35 -23.92 6.64
CA VAL A 644 -5.23 -24.91 7.28
C VAL A 644 -5.00 -24.92 8.80
N ASN A 645 -6.02 -24.53 9.57
CA ASN A 645 -6.02 -24.58 11.03
C ASN A 645 -6.41 -25.99 11.52
N TRP A 646 -5.48 -26.93 11.38
CA TRP A 646 -5.65 -28.35 11.73
C TRP A 646 -6.26 -28.63 13.12
N ALA A 647 -6.07 -27.73 14.09
CA ALA A 647 -6.66 -27.84 15.43
C ALA A 647 -8.21 -27.90 15.41
N PHE A 648 -8.90 -27.13 14.55
CA PHE A 648 -10.36 -27.14 14.51
C PHE A 648 -10.95 -28.40 13.86
N LEU A 649 -10.15 -29.15 13.10
CA LEU A 649 -10.55 -30.41 12.48
C LEU A 649 -10.80 -31.53 13.51
N SER A 650 -10.27 -31.38 14.74
CA SER A 650 -10.40 -32.34 15.84
C SER A 650 -11.86 -32.63 16.24
N LEU A 651 -12.73 -31.62 16.31
CA LEU A 651 -14.14 -31.80 16.69
C LEU A 651 -14.95 -32.52 15.59
N PRO A 652 -14.88 -32.14 14.30
CA PRO A 652 -15.47 -32.92 13.21
C PRO A 652 -15.01 -34.40 13.17
N ILE A 653 -13.71 -34.66 13.37
CA ILE A 653 -13.16 -36.03 13.49
C ILE A 653 -13.81 -36.78 14.67
N GLY A 654 -13.83 -36.16 15.86
CA GLY A 654 -14.40 -36.76 17.07
C GLY A 654 -15.90 -37.03 16.95
N ALA A 655 -16.65 -36.12 16.33
CA ALA A 655 -18.07 -36.27 16.06
C ALA A 655 -18.36 -37.43 15.10
N LEU A 656 -17.59 -37.54 14.00
CA LEU A 656 -17.72 -38.62 13.03
C LEU A 656 -17.41 -39.99 13.66
N ILE A 657 -16.28 -40.10 14.36
CA ILE A 657 -15.86 -41.34 15.02
C ILE A 657 -16.88 -41.75 16.10
N GLY A 658 -17.28 -40.82 16.98
CA GLY A 658 -18.26 -41.08 18.04
C GLY A 658 -19.63 -41.51 17.50
N GLY A 659 -20.12 -40.82 16.47
CA GLY A 659 -21.38 -41.13 15.80
C GLY A 659 -21.35 -42.50 15.11
N CYS A 660 -20.30 -42.81 14.34
CA CYS A 660 -20.14 -44.11 13.70
C CYS A 660 -20.03 -45.25 14.71
N ILE A 661 -19.30 -45.08 15.82
CA ILE A 661 -19.22 -46.09 16.90
C ILE A 661 -20.59 -46.28 17.55
N PHE A 662 -21.32 -45.21 17.88
CA PHE A 662 -22.67 -45.31 18.45
C PHE A 662 -23.64 -46.06 17.53
N CYS A 663 -23.68 -45.71 16.24
CA CYS A 663 -24.54 -46.38 15.26
C CYS A 663 -24.20 -47.86 15.13
N MET A 664 -22.92 -48.20 15.02
CA MET A 664 -22.46 -49.60 14.98
C MET A 664 -22.84 -50.38 16.25
N LEU A 665 -22.70 -49.78 17.43
CA LEU A 665 -23.14 -50.39 18.69
C LEU A 665 -24.66 -50.61 18.72
N SER A 666 -25.46 -49.63 18.29
CA SER A 666 -26.93 -49.74 18.24
C SER A 666 -27.39 -50.85 17.27
N MET A 667 -26.81 -50.91 16.08
CA MET A 667 -27.09 -51.97 15.09
C MET A 667 -26.70 -53.35 15.60
N LEU A 668 -25.51 -53.49 16.20
CA LEU A 668 -25.03 -54.75 16.79
C LEU A 668 -25.89 -55.18 17.99
N GLU A 669 -26.34 -54.24 18.82
CA GLU A 669 -27.18 -54.53 19.97
C GLU A 669 -28.57 -55.00 19.54
N THR A 670 -29.19 -54.30 18.59
CA THR A 670 -30.48 -54.64 17.99
C THR A 670 -30.44 -56.07 17.42
N ARG A 671 -29.37 -56.40 16.68
CA ARG A 671 -29.14 -57.73 16.12
C ARG A 671 -28.91 -58.80 17.20
N ARG A 672 -28.19 -58.48 18.29
CA ARG A 672 -28.01 -59.39 19.45
C ARG A 672 -29.32 -59.66 20.19
N LEU A 673 -30.20 -58.67 20.29
CA LEU A 673 -31.53 -58.78 20.90
C LEU A 673 -32.57 -59.47 20.00
N ARG A 674 -32.21 -59.76 18.73
CA ARG A 674 -33.11 -60.30 17.69
C ARG A 674 -34.33 -59.41 17.42
N LEU A 675 -34.24 -58.11 17.70
CA LEU A 675 -35.29 -57.14 17.42
C LEU A 675 -35.26 -56.70 15.95
N PRO A 676 -36.41 -56.37 15.34
CA PRO A 676 -36.45 -55.69 14.05
C PRO A 676 -35.99 -54.23 14.15
N ALA A 677 -35.58 -53.65 13.01
CA ALA A 677 -35.14 -52.26 12.89
C ALA A 677 -36.31 -51.25 12.81
N TRP A 678 -37.18 -51.28 13.83
CA TRP A 678 -38.37 -50.43 13.94
C TRP A 678 -38.07 -48.93 14.01
N ARG A 679 -36.91 -48.53 14.55
CA ARG A 679 -36.45 -47.14 14.61
C ARG A 679 -37.55 -46.21 15.19
N GLY A 680 -37.80 -45.07 14.55
CA GLY A 680 -38.89 -44.14 14.87
C GLY A 680 -40.25 -44.49 14.24
N SER A 681 -40.49 -45.72 13.79
CA SER A 681 -41.74 -46.07 13.09
C SER A 681 -42.98 -45.93 13.99
N SER A 682 -43.89 -45.04 13.59
CA SER A 682 -45.23 -44.92 14.18
C SER A 682 -46.02 -46.22 14.03
N LEU A 683 -45.87 -46.94 12.91
CA LEU A 683 -46.57 -48.20 12.69
C LEU A 683 -46.12 -49.27 13.69
N ALA A 684 -44.81 -49.41 13.93
CA ALA A 684 -44.28 -50.29 14.96
C ALA A 684 -44.72 -49.86 16.37
N THR A 685 -44.82 -48.56 16.62
CA THR A 685 -45.31 -48.01 17.91
C THR A 685 -46.80 -48.27 18.14
N LEU A 686 -47.61 -48.39 17.07
CA LEU A 686 -49.03 -48.73 17.13
C LEU A 686 -49.28 -50.25 17.20
N ALA A 687 -48.45 -51.05 16.51
CA ALA A 687 -48.58 -52.51 16.43
C ALA A 687 -47.93 -53.25 17.62
N HIS A 688 -46.81 -52.73 18.13
CA HIS A 688 -46.00 -53.33 19.21
C HIS A 688 -45.90 -52.39 20.43
N GLY A 689 -46.92 -51.56 20.61
CA GLY A 689 -47.03 -50.62 21.72
C GLY A 689 -47.50 -51.26 23.02
N LEU A 690 -48.24 -50.48 23.82
CA LEU A 690 -48.80 -50.93 25.09
C LEU A 690 -49.94 -51.94 24.92
N ASP A 691 -50.06 -52.85 25.87
CA ASP A 691 -51.17 -53.81 25.99
C ASP A 691 -52.55 -53.13 26.14
N ALA A 692 -53.64 -53.90 26.15
CA ALA A 692 -55.00 -53.36 26.23
C ALA A 692 -55.34 -52.69 27.59
N GLU A 693 -54.88 -53.24 28.71
CA GLU A 693 -55.05 -52.71 30.07
C GLU A 693 -54.20 -51.44 30.26
N SER A 694 -52.91 -51.48 29.88
CA SER A 694 -52.02 -50.31 29.96
C SER A 694 -52.53 -49.12 29.12
N ARG A 695 -53.13 -49.39 27.95
CA ARG A 695 -53.79 -48.35 27.14
C ARG A 695 -55.08 -47.83 27.78
N ALA A 696 -55.85 -48.67 28.49
CA ALA A 696 -57.03 -48.22 29.22
C ALA A 696 -56.64 -47.31 30.39
N PHE A 697 -55.64 -47.70 31.18
CA PHE A 697 -55.13 -46.91 32.31
C PHE A 697 -54.66 -45.51 31.90
N LEU A 698 -53.89 -45.39 30.81
CA LEU A 698 -53.46 -44.07 30.29
C LEU A 698 -54.58 -43.25 29.64
N ARG A 699 -55.71 -43.86 29.26
CA ARG A 699 -56.90 -43.17 28.75
C ARG A 699 -57.85 -42.68 29.84
N GLU A 700 -57.67 -43.14 31.08
CA GLU A 700 -58.43 -42.67 32.26
C GLU A 700 -58.05 -41.22 32.64
N ALA A 701 -56.85 -40.77 32.27
CA ALA A 701 -56.44 -39.39 32.42
C ALA A 701 -57.08 -38.47 31.37
N SER A 702 -57.93 -37.56 31.84
CA SER A 702 -58.60 -36.51 31.05
C SER A 702 -57.66 -35.56 30.31
N ASP A 703 -56.45 -35.32 30.84
CA ASP A 703 -55.57 -34.23 30.42
C ASP A 703 -54.13 -34.71 30.20
N SER A 704 -53.41 -34.10 29.26
CA SER A 704 -52.02 -34.44 28.93
C SER A 704 -51.06 -34.44 30.13
N ALA A 705 -51.24 -33.50 31.07
CA ALA A 705 -50.48 -33.47 32.32
C ALA A 705 -50.77 -34.69 33.23
N ARG A 706 -52.02 -35.17 33.27
CA ARG A 706 -52.41 -36.38 34.01
C ARG A 706 -51.87 -37.63 33.32
N ILE A 707 -51.94 -37.73 31.99
CA ILE A 707 -51.34 -38.82 31.19
C ILE A 707 -49.84 -38.91 31.48
N ALA A 708 -49.13 -37.77 31.44
CA ALA A 708 -47.70 -37.70 31.74
C ALA A 708 -47.37 -38.06 33.21
N SER A 709 -48.30 -37.86 34.15
CA SER A 709 -48.13 -38.31 35.54
C SER A 709 -48.31 -39.83 35.68
N GLN A 710 -49.33 -40.42 35.05
CA GLN A 710 -49.56 -41.87 35.06
C GLN A 710 -48.41 -42.63 34.38
N ALA A 711 -47.91 -42.13 33.25
CA ALA A 711 -46.79 -42.73 32.50
C ALA A 711 -45.43 -42.72 33.27
N ARG A 712 -45.33 -42.02 34.41
CA ARG A 712 -44.20 -42.06 35.38
C ARG A 712 -44.45 -43.04 36.55
N THR A 713 -45.52 -43.82 36.48
CA THR A 713 -45.89 -44.82 37.51
C THR A 713 -46.27 -46.17 36.90
N LEU A 714 -46.22 -46.25 35.56
CA LEU A 714 -46.55 -47.42 34.77
C LEU A 714 -45.25 -48.07 34.30
N GLU A 715 -44.70 -48.94 35.15
CA GLU A 715 -43.61 -49.84 34.78
C GLU A 715 -44.14 -50.87 33.77
N VAL A 716 -43.45 -51.04 32.64
CA VAL A 716 -43.81 -52.00 31.59
C VAL A 716 -42.65 -52.93 31.24
N LYS A 717 -43.02 -54.15 30.84
CA LYS A 717 -42.14 -55.23 30.42
C LYS A 717 -42.41 -55.58 28.97
N PHE A 718 -41.35 -55.77 28.20
CA PHE A 718 -41.45 -56.25 26.82
C PHE A 718 -41.69 -57.77 26.81
N VAL A 719 -42.79 -58.22 26.19
CA VAL A 719 -43.19 -59.63 26.10
C VAL A 719 -43.45 -60.01 24.64
N ASP A 720 -43.13 -61.26 24.26
CA ASP A 720 -43.49 -61.83 22.97
C ASP A 720 -44.85 -62.56 23.09
N SER A 721 -45.95 -61.86 22.81
CA SER A 721 -47.32 -62.40 22.90
C SER A 721 -47.79 -63.05 21.59
N GLU A 722 -48.94 -63.75 21.61
CA GLU A 722 -49.50 -64.43 20.41
C GLU A 722 -49.84 -63.46 19.26
N GLY A 723 -50.19 -62.21 19.56
CA GLY A 723 -50.39 -61.14 18.58
C GLY A 723 -49.09 -60.52 18.03
N GLY A 724 -47.93 -60.98 18.50
CA GLY A 724 -46.64 -60.34 18.31
C GLY A 724 -46.10 -59.69 19.60
N PRO A 725 -44.91 -59.06 19.55
CA PRO A 725 -44.32 -58.40 20.70
C PRO A 725 -45.12 -57.17 21.14
N GLU A 726 -45.25 -56.97 22.45
CA GLU A 726 -45.96 -55.83 23.08
C GLU A 726 -45.34 -55.44 24.43
N LEU A 727 -45.70 -54.25 24.93
CA LEU A 727 -45.31 -53.73 26.24
C LEU A 727 -46.45 -53.96 27.24
N VAL A 728 -46.28 -54.95 28.12
CA VAL A 728 -47.26 -55.38 29.12
C VAL A 728 -46.95 -54.74 30.49
N ARG A 729 -47.98 -54.38 31.25
CA ARG A 729 -47.85 -53.88 32.63
C ARG A 729 -47.01 -54.82 33.53
N GLY A 730 -46.03 -54.25 34.24
CA GLY A 730 -45.20 -54.99 35.19
C GLY A 730 -45.92 -55.27 36.51
N ASN A 731 -45.98 -56.54 36.93
CA ASN A 731 -46.42 -56.91 38.28
C ASN A 731 -45.33 -56.52 39.30
N LYS A 732 -45.68 -55.66 40.28
CA LYS A 732 -44.79 -55.21 41.36
C LYS A 732 -44.43 -56.35 42.32
N THR A 733 -43.44 -57.15 41.93
CA THR A 733 -42.65 -57.94 42.87
C THR A 733 -41.61 -57.02 43.51
N GLY A 734 -41.71 -56.81 44.82
CA GLY A 734 -40.98 -55.74 45.50
C GLY A 734 -39.47 -55.91 45.44
N ARG A 735 -38.75 -54.94 44.85
CA ARG A 735 -37.34 -54.73 45.18
C ARG A 735 -37.25 -54.20 46.62
N PRO A 736 -36.36 -54.75 47.47
CA PRO A 736 -36.11 -54.18 48.78
C PRO A 736 -35.52 -52.77 48.64
N ALA A 737 -35.78 -51.91 49.63
CA ALA A 737 -35.27 -50.55 49.66
C ALA A 737 -33.73 -50.53 49.57
N ARG A 738 -33.21 -49.58 48.80
CA ARG A 738 -31.78 -49.32 48.68
C ARG A 738 -31.48 -47.93 49.22
N ASP A 739 -31.60 -47.82 50.55
CA ASP A 739 -31.22 -46.62 51.28
C ASP A 739 -29.70 -46.39 51.24
N ALA A 740 -29.30 -45.13 51.48
CA ALA A 740 -27.94 -44.65 51.73
C ALA A 740 -26.88 -44.90 50.62
N ALA A 741 -26.80 -43.96 49.67
CA ALA A 741 -25.56 -43.49 49.04
C ALA A 741 -25.72 -42.03 48.57
#